data_AF-A0A2E4FAG0-F1
#
_entry.id   AF-A0A2E4FAG0-F1
#
_cell.length_a   1.000
_cell.length_b   1.000
_cell.length_c   1.000
_cell.angle_alpha   90.00
_cell.angle_beta   90.00
_cell.angle_gamma   90.00
#
_symmetry.space_group_name_H-M   'P 1'
#
loop_
_entity.id
_entity.type
_entity.pdbx_description
1 polymer ?
#
loop_
_entity_poly.entity_id
_entity_poly.type
_entity_poly.pdbx_seq_one_letter_code
_entity_poly.pdbx_strand_id
1 'polypeptide(L)'
;MVKCAALAVAVVLFVGCGPSAPSDGGASPEPANATSASAESAAAPAPAGVKQLTIDPKIAKRGEPRDQSEEARARDPWDNFKTHDPLQVNFIQWNLGAKFEQYKKDFVGTLLRQGVIDFQLIAAFYREGLLSRDKRDEQVQTMLDYIAKNGDDPTLKGHLVVALTHIGFEEQALRLAEKWKNEPWFVANWDANFYSGSLLFRYGRYAEAVPYMKAALKLTPDPWTRMWLMLSMHGDSSPEAVKERKELFSFGPHMGTNDPKQFPFENRADAYGFGSWGLAGAIAFQDFDGDSYLDMILQGVYASPEHYRYNPASGFERVKSDAVDAISNTPASSLAADFDNDGFPDLFSTSAAWFGAGPNRLLKNDGGKGFIEVKETGDLPLLDQNSVGSSALDYDKDGLLDIVVSGSKGGTARLLRNKGNMVFEETTKAAGIMDTWYPSIHITSGDVNGDGWPDIFVNAIGGTNRLYINKQDGTFAEEGAARGVANGTPVGFATWMFDYDNDGDLDIVAANFAMSGKKFLGGFGSFPVESFMTPKEPGDAFLPSALYKNDGTGKFENISVAAGIVPSSVMGGQFMDIDLDGDLDMIFGPGSHPLENMQPLFVYRNDGGDRFTNITPVDDPRYYGKLHGMAFADVDRDGDADLYVNNGGVLLSDRWRDLFLENKTEGAHWLHLKLEGTKSNRSAIGARVHVHVGERVLMQEVAAGQGFGSSNSPYLIFGLGKDTSVDKVSITWPSKATQSLPELAADQALVVTEGQDSLRRVY
;
A
#
# COMPACT_ATOMS: atom_id res chain seq x y z
N MET A 1 13.23 -55.18 22.04
CA MET A 1 12.32 -54.89 20.91
C MET A 1 12.52 -53.41 20.56
N VAL A 2 13.68 -53.05 19.98
CA VAL A 2 13.97 -52.79 18.54
C VAL A 2 13.09 -51.65 17.98
N LYS A 3 13.51 -50.43 17.56
CA LYS A 3 14.77 -49.62 17.40
C LYS A 3 14.25 -48.15 17.23
N CYS A 4 14.74 -47.06 17.84
CA CYS A 4 15.99 -46.27 17.75
C CYS A 4 16.43 -45.73 16.36
N ALA A 5 16.63 -44.39 16.32
CA ALA A 5 17.68 -43.58 15.65
C ALA A 5 17.74 -43.56 14.09
N ALA A 6 18.28 -42.57 13.36
CA ALA A 6 18.68 -41.17 13.51
C ALA A 6 19.26 -40.71 12.14
N LEU A 7 19.38 -39.38 11.95
CA LEU A 7 20.31 -38.58 11.08
C LEU A 7 21.03 -39.20 9.87
N ALA A 8 21.12 -38.44 8.75
CA ALA A 8 22.33 -37.68 8.37
C ALA A 8 22.26 -37.03 6.97
N VAL A 9 22.97 -35.90 6.89
CA VAL A 9 23.25 -34.96 5.79
C VAL A 9 24.26 -35.51 4.78
N ALA A 10 24.22 -35.07 3.51
CA ALA A 10 25.41 -34.90 2.67
C ALA A 10 25.19 -33.84 1.56
N VAL A 11 26.12 -32.89 1.48
CA VAL A 11 26.38 -31.91 0.41
C VAL A 11 27.59 -32.40 -0.40
N VAL A 12 27.63 -32.27 -1.74
CA VAL A 12 28.85 -32.00 -2.55
C VAL A 12 28.45 -31.37 -3.92
N LEU A 13 29.25 -30.38 -4.34
CA LEU A 13 29.25 -29.55 -5.56
C LEU A 13 30.02 -30.17 -6.76
N PHE A 14 29.87 -29.52 -7.94
CA PHE A 14 30.82 -29.25 -9.06
C PHE A 14 30.49 -29.77 -10.49
N VAL A 15 30.19 -28.80 -11.38
CA VAL A 15 30.76 -28.44 -12.71
C VAL A 15 30.74 -29.41 -13.91
N GLY A 16 30.31 -28.88 -15.09
CA GLY A 16 30.87 -29.28 -16.40
C GLY A 16 30.04 -28.95 -17.67
N CYS A 17 30.47 -27.91 -18.40
CA CYS A 17 30.34 -27.54 -19.83
C CYS A 17 29.48 -28.31 -20.87
N GLY A 18 28.93 -27.54 -21.85
CA GLY A 18 28.09 -27.91 -23.02
C GLY A 18 28.76 -28.75 -24.15
N PRO A 19 28.38 -28.68 -25.47
CA PRO A 19 27.70 -27.60 -26.21
C PRO A 19 26.62 -27.97 -27.29
N SER A 20 25.96 -26.93 -27.84
CA SER A 20 25.50 -26.67 -29.24
C SER A 20 24.60 -27.65 -30.06
N ALA A 21 23.34 -27.22 -30.33
CA ALA A 21 22.60 -26.95 -31.62
C ALA A 21 22.78 -27.83 -32.90
N PRO A 22 21.96 -27.69 -33.99
CA PRO A 22 20.53 -27.33 -34.18
C PRO A 22 19.78 -28.24 -35.23
N SER A 23 18.46 -28.04 -35.47
CA SER A 23 17.84 -27.82 -36.82
C SER A 23 16.32 -28.12 -36.90
N ASP A 24 15.56 -27.11 -37.33
CA ASP A 24 14.48 -27.05 -38.34
C ASP A 24 13.30 -28.04 -38.41
N GLY A 25 12.09 -27.45 -38.43
CA GLY A 25 11.23 -27.52 -39.63
C GLY A 25 9.89 -28.28 -39.54
N GLY A 26 8.78 -27.52 -39.56
CA GLY A 26 7.72 -27.73 -40.58
C GLY A 26 6.40 -28.43 -40.21
N ALA A 27 5.35 -27.61 -40.11
CA ALA A 27 4.02 -27.73 -40.71
C ALA A 27 2.99 -28.82 -40.25
N SER A 28 1.83 -28.30 -39.84
CA SER A 28 0.50 -28.93 -39.75
C SER A 28 -0.04 -29.38 -41.13
N PRO A 29 -1.12 -30.19 -41.26
CA PRO A 29 -2.49 -29.77 -40.88
C PRO A 29 -3.45 -30.86 -40.33
N GLU A 30 -4.54 -30.38 -39.73
CA GLU A 30 -5.82 -31.02 -39.36
C GLU A 30 -6.70 -31.40 -40.59
N PRO A 31 -7.97 -31.89 -40.49
CA PRO A 31 -8.74 -32.51 -39.37
C PRO A 31 -9.60 -33.73 -39.83
N ALA A 32 -10.34 -34.41 -38.90
CA ALA A 32 -11.79 -34.70 -39.01
C ALA A 32 -12.33 -35.84 -38.09
N ASN A 33 -13.56 -35.60 -37.63
CA ASN A 33 -14.48 -36.36 -36.75
C ASN A 33 -14.84 -37.81 -37.16
N ALA A 34 -15.18 -38.67 -36.18
CA ALA A 34 -16.54 -39.21 -35.94
C ALA A 34 -16.61 -40.59 -35.20
N THR A 35 -17.26 -40.57 -34.03
CA THR A 35 -18.23 -41.50 -33.39
C THR A 35 -18.28 -43.04 -33.61
N SER A 36 -18.36 -43.73 -32.45
CA SER A 36 -19.28 -44.80 -31.98
C SER A 36 -19.07 -46.31 -32.25
N ALA A 37 -18.95 -47.06 -31.13
CA ALA A 37 -19.58 -48.36 -30.72
C ALA A 37 -19.44 -49.60 -31.65
N SER A 38 -19.25 -50.87 -31.23
CA SER A 38 -19.35 -51.61 -29.95
C SER A 38 -18.83 -53.06 -30.15
N ALA A 39 -18.69 -53.80 -29.03
CA ALA A 39 -18.75 -55.27 -28.86
C ALA A 39 -17.47 -56.14 -28.92
N GLU A 40 -16.96 -56.43 -27.71
CA GLU A 40 -16.59 -57.73 -27.11
C GLU A 40 -16.24 -58.96 -27.98
N SER A 41 -15.08 -59.58 -27.71
CA SER A 41 -14.99 -60.83 -26.93
C SER A 41 -13.53 -61.20 -26.62
N ALA A 42 -13.35 -61.88 -25.48
CA ALA A 42 -12.09 -62.07 -24.76
C ALA A 42 -11.38 -63.40 -25.05
N ALA A 43 -10.04 -63.41 -24.94
CA ALA A 43 -9.24 -64.50 -24.36
C ALA A 43 -7.80 -64.03 -24.04
N ALA A 44 -7.40 -64.15 -22.77
CA ALA A 44 -6.06 -63.91 -22.21
C ALA A 44 -5.22 -65.23 -22.24
N PRO A 45 -3.95 -65.33 -21.74
CA PRO A 45 -3.14 -64.34 -21.01
C PRO A 45 -1.65 -64.24 -21.43
N ALA A 46 -0.96 -63.18 -20.99
CA ALA A 46 0.50 -63.03 -21.10
C ALA A 46 1.12 -62.53 -19.77
N PRO A 47 2.42 -62.84 -19.49
CA PRO A 47 3.02 -62.84 -18.16
C PRO A 47 3.56 -61.47 -17.71
N ALA A 48 3.55 -61.24 -16.38
CA ALA A 48 3.78 -59.96 -15.71
C ALA A 48 5.25 -59.68 -15.35
N GLY A 49 5.71 -58.43 -15.48
CA GLY A 49 7.05 -58.06 -15.00
C GLY A 49 7.53 -56.60 -15.11
N VAL A 50 6.76 -55.64 -15.63
CA VAL A 50 7.07 -54.20 -15.55
C VAL A 50 5.79 -53.47 -15.14
N LYS A 51 5.74 -52.95 -13.91
CA LYS A 51 4.63 -52.12 -13.47
C LYS A 51 4.85 -50.68 -13.90
N GLN A 52 4.01 -50.23 -14.83
CA GLN A 52 3.50 -48.87 -14.92
C GLN A 52 3.27 -48.30 -13.52
N LEU A 53 3.66 -47.05 -13.30
CA LEU A 53 3.14 -46.23 -12.20
C LEU A 53 1.62 -46.14 -12.36
N THR A 54 0.93 -47.05 -11.71
CA THR A 54 -0.51 -47.01 -11.52
C THR A 54 -0.75 -46.04 -10.39
N ILE A 55 -1.56 -45.02 -10.62
CA ILE A 55 -2.20 -44.28 -9.54
C ILE A 55 -2.92 -45.31 -8.69
N ASP A 56 -2.62 -45.35 -7.39
CA ASP A 56 -3.34 -46.18 -6.43
C ASP A 56 -4.86 -45.99 -6.66
N PRO A 57 -5.66 -47.06 -6.85
CA PRO A 57 -7.11 -46.91 -6.97
C PRO A 57 -7.77 -46.35 -5.71
N LYS A 58 -7.04 -46.21 -4.59
CA LYS A 58 -7.45 -45.38 -3.44
C LYS A 58 -7.14 -43.88 -3.58
N ILE A 59 -6.32 -43.49 -4.55
CA ILE A 59 -5.99 -42.09 -4.89
C ILE A 59 -6.88 -41.57 -6.03
N ALA A 60 -7.38 -42.41 -6.94
CA ALA A 60 -8.35 -42.01 -7.98
C ALA A 60 -9.82 -41.91 -7.51
N LYS A 61 -10.11 -42.20 -6.22
CA LYS A 61 -11.41 -41.95 -5.57
C LYS A 61 -11.34 -40.85 -4.49
N ARG A 62 -10.47 -39.86 -4.68
CA ARG A 62 -10.48 -38.59 -3.90
C ARG A 62 -10.86 -37.38 -4.77
N GLY A 63 -11.60 -37.61 -5.85
CA GLY A 63 -12.15 -36.58 -6.73
C GLY A 63 -13.68 -36.63 -6.90
N GLU A 64 -14.38 -37.52 -6.20
CA GLU A 64 -15.80 -37.32 -5.93
C GLU A 64 -15.91 -36.67 -4.56
N PRO A 65 -16.84 -35.71 -4.35
CA PRO A 65 -17.08 -35.17 -3.02
C PRO A 65 -17.37 -36.36 -2.11
N ARG A 66 -16.42 -36.68 -1.21
CA ARG A 66 -16.76 -37.54 -0.09
C ARG A 66 -17.90 -36.82 0.58
N ASP A 67 -19.04 -37.49 0.66
CA ASP A 67 -20.10 -37.12 1.55
C ASP A 67 -19.56 -37.28 2.99
N GLN A 68 -18.71 -36.34 3.40
CA GLN A 68 -18.34 -36.13 4.79
C GLN A 68 -19.53 -35.58 5.57
N SER A 69 -20.69 -35.35 4.92
CA SER A 69 -21.84 -34.78 5.60
C SER A 69 -22.40 -35.75 6.63
N GLU A 70 -22.37 -37.08 6.46
CA GLU A 70 -22.95 -37.96 7.48
C GLU A 70 -22.08 -38.13 8.74
N GLU A 71 -20.76 -38.35 8.62
CA GLU A 71 -19.87 -38.47 9.79
C GLU A 71 -19.51 -37.12 10.43
N ALA A 72 -19.47 -36.01 9.67
CA ALA A 72 -19.28 -34.67 10.23
C ALA A 72 -20.59 -34.06 10.80
N ARG A 73 -21.78 -34.49 10.35
CA ARG A 73 -23.06 -34.08 10.97
C ARG A 73 -23.33 -34.77 12.30
N ALA A 74 -22.67 -35.89 12.59
CA ALA A 74 -22.90 -36.67 13.81
C ALA A 74 -22.01 -36.23 15.00
N ARG A 75 -20.97 -35.44 14.78
CA ARG A 75 -20.17 -34.83 15.86
C ARG A 75 -20.69 -33.44 16.15
N ASP A 76 -20.70 -33.08 17.43
CA ASP A 76 -20.97 -31.70 17.78
C ASP A 76 -19.88 -30.84 17.12
N PRO A 77 -20.22 -29.86 16.26
CA PRO A 77 -19.23 -28.97 15.66
C PRO A 77 -18.33 -28.32 16.73
N TRP A 78 -18.79 -28.26 17.99
CA TRP A 78 -18.06 -27.70 19.13
C TRP A 78 -16.94 -28.57 19.72
N ASP A 79 -16.86 -29.87 19.40
CA ASP A 79 -15.91 -30.81 20.05
C ASP A 79 -14.43 -30.61 19.68
N ASN A 80 -14.12 -29.91 18.58
CA ASN A 80 -12.75 -29.68 18.10
C ASN A 80 -12.07 -28.42 18.69
N PHE A 81 -12.77 -27.59 19.47
CA PHE A 81 -12.32 -26.23 19.84
C PHE A 81 -11.47 -26.12 21.12
N LYS A 82 -10.68 -27.14 21.46
CA LYS A 82 -9.83 -27.12 22.67
C LYS A 82 -8.41 -26.58 22.45
N THR A 83 -8.10 -25.99 21.29
CA THR A 83 -6.73 -25.51 20.95
C THR A 83 -6.73 -24.10 20.32
N HIS A 84 -5.84 -23.25 20.83
CA HIS A 84 -5.72 -21.79 20.62
C HIS A 84 -5.15 -21.36 19.23
N ASP A 85 -5.80 -21.69 18.11
CA ASP A 85 -5.32 -21.29 16.76
C ASP A 85 -6.21 -20.22 16.07
N PRO A 86 -5.68 -19.02 15.76
CA PRO A 86 -6.37 -17.95 15.03
C PRO A 86 -6.78 -18.28 13.58
N LEU A 87 -6.22 -19.31 12.93
CA LEU A 87 -6.59 -19.72 11.55
C LEU A 87 -8.00 -20.34 11.44
N GLN A 88 -8.74 -20.44 12.55
CA GLN A 88 -10.03 -21.14 12.60
C GLN A 88 -11.25 -20.35 12.12
N VAL A 89 -11.19 -19.02 11.95
CA VAL A 89 -12.40 -18.22 11.63
C VAL A 89 -13.06 -18.64 10.31
N ASN A 90 -12.25 -18.76 9.24
CA ASN A 90 -12.72 -19.23 7.93
C ASN A 90 -13.13 -20.72 7.96
N PHE A 91 -12.45 -21.54 8.77
CA PHE A 91 -12.79 -22.94 8.97
C PHE A 91 -14.13 -23.13 9.73
N ILE A 92 -14.44 -22.23 10.67
CA ILE A 92 -15.69 -22.21 11.43
C ILE A 92 -16.87 -21.78 10.54
N GLN A 93 -16.70 -20.71 9.77
CA GLN A 93 -17.73 -20.28 8.79
C GLN A 93 -18.03 -21.42 7.80
N TRP A 94 -16.98 -22.09 7.31
CA TRP A 94 -17.09 -23.21 6.38
C TRP A 94 -17.82 -24.42 6.98
N ASN A 95 -17.47 -24.83 8.20
CA ASN A 95 -18.07 -26.02 8.84
C ASN A 95 -19.49 -25.77 9.37
N LEU A 96 -19.81 -24.54 9.80
CA LEU A 96 -21.16 -24.20 10.26
C LEU A 96 -22.14 -24.01 9.09
N GLY A 97 -21.64 -23.64 7.91
CA GLY A 97 -22.43 -23.51 6.68
C GLY A 97 -23.70 -22.69 6.91
N ALA A 98 -24.85 -23.19 6.47
CA ALA A 98 -26.15 -22.51 6.64
C ALA A 98 -26.57 -22.30 8.11
N LYS A 99 -26.01 -23.05 9.07
CA LYS A 99 -26.31 -22.85 10.51
C LYS A 99 -25.60 -21.62 11.08
N PHE A 100 -24.56 -21.10 10.41
CA PHE A 100 -23.82 -19.94 10.87
C PHE A 100 -24.73 -18.71 11.05
N GLU A 101 -25.64 -18.47 10.10
CA GLU A 101 -26.62 -17.37 10.16
C GLU A 101 -27.58 -17.48 11.36
N GLN A 102 -27.87 -18.70 11.83
CA GLN A 102 -28.69 -18.91 13.02
C GLN A 102 -27.91 -18.55 14.30
N TYR A 103 -26.61 -18.85 14.33
CA TYR A 103 -25.74 -18.59 15.48
C TYR A 103 -25.32 -17.12 15.61
N LYS A 104 -25.25 -16.35 14.51
CA LYS A 104 -24.92 -14.90 14.55
C LYS A 104 -25.79 -14.10 15.53
N LYS A 105 -27.05 -14.49 15.72
CA LYS A 105 -28.04 -13.76 16.55
C LYS A 105 -27.74 -13.80 18.05
N ASP A 106 -27.15 -14.89 18.54
CA ASP A 106 -26.75 -15.08 19.94
C ASP A 106 -25.44 -15.88 19.98
N PHE A 107 -24.42 -15.35 19.33
CA PHE A 107 -23.18 -16.08 19.09
C PHE A 107 -22.42 -16.30 20.41
N VAL A 108 -22.25 -15.24 21.19
CA VAL A 108 -21.60 -15.30 22.52
C VAL A 108 -22.37 -16.20 23.47
N GLY A 109 -23.70 -16.05 23.57
CA GLY A 109 -24.50 -16.93 24.44
C GLY A 109 -24.43 -18.39 24.00
N THR A 110 -24.32 -18.67 22.69
CA THR A 110 -24.14 -20.03 22.17
C THR A 110 -22.78 -20.60 22.55
N LEU A 111 -21.70 -19.85 22.37
CA LEU A 111 -20.35 -20.28 22.77
C LEU A 111 -20.29 -20.61 24.27
N LEU A 112 -20.82 -19.71 25.10
CA LEU A 112 -20.83 -19.89 26.54
C LEU A 112 -21.66 -21.10 26.98
N ARG A 113 -22.82 -21.37 26.35
CA ARG A 113 -23.63 -22.57 26.60
C ARG A 113 -22.93 -23.87 26.19
N GLN A 114 -22.06 -23.80 25.20
CA GLN A 114 -21.24 -24.93 24.72
C GLN A 114 -19.93 -25.09 25.50
N GLY A 115 -19.69 -24.25 26.51
CA GLY A 115 -18.45 -24.29 27.31
C GLY A 115 -17.22 -23.78 26.57
N VAL A 116 -17.39 -23.08 25.45
CA VAL A 116 -16.31 -22.41 24.73
C VAL A 116 -16.16 -21.00 25.32
N ILE A 117 -15.13 -20.82 26.14
CA ILE A 117 -14.89 -19.57 26.87
C ILE A 117 -13.65 -18.86 26.30
N ASP A 118 -13.70 -18.57 25.01
CA ASP A 118 -12.65 -17.85 24.29
C ASP A 118 -13.19 -16.51 23.76
N PHE A 119 -12.96 -15.45 24.53
CA PHE A 119 -13.36 -14.09 24.14
C PHE A 119 -12.48 -13.52 23.00
N GLN A 120 -11.28 -14.07 22.76
CA GLN A 120 -10.44 -13.64 21.64
C GLN A 120 -10.97 -14.17 20.31
N LEU A 121 -11.55 -15.38 20.30
CA LEU A 121 -12.28 -15.90 19.15
C LEU A 121 -13.46 -14.99 18.80
N ILE A 122 -14.25 -14.57 19.79
CA ILE A 122 -15.37 -13.64 19.59
C ILE A 122 -14.90 -12.32 18.96
N ALA A 123 -13.78 -11.77 19.45
CA ALA A 123 -13.16 -10.60 18.84
C ALA A 123 -12.74 -10.83 17.39
N ALA A 124 -12.17 -12.00 17.06
CA ALA A 124 -11.80 -12.35 15.69
C ALA A 124 -13.01 -12.36 14.74
N PHE A 125 -14.15 -12.89 15.17
CA PHE A 125 -15.39 -12.88 14.37
C PHE A 125 -15.92 -11.47 14.10
N TYR A 126 -15.76 -10.53 15.04
CA TYR A 126 -16.06 -9.13 14.81
C TYR A 126 -15.06 -8.44 13.87
N ARG A 127 -13.75 -8.76 13.98
CA ARG A 127 -12.71 -8.23 13.08
C ARG A 127 -12.94 -8.62 11.63
N GLU A 128 -13.32 -9.87 11.38
CA GLU A 128 -13.62 -10.39 10.03
C GLU A 128 -15.00 -9.95 9.51
N GLY A 129 -15.74 -9.11 10.24
CA GLY A 129 -17.07 -8.64 9.82
C GLY A 129 -18.16 -9.72 9.80
N LEU A 130 -17.92 -10.87 10.44
CA LEU A 130 -18.82 -12.02 10.44
C LEU A 130 -19.94 -11.91 11.47
N LEU A 131 -19.76 -11.11 12.53
CA LEU A 131 -20.79 -10.79 13.50
C LEU A 131 -21.37 -9.40 13.25
N SER A 132 -22.69 -9.31 13.36
CA SER A 132 -23.40 -8.05 13.16
C SER A 132 -23.17 -7.09 14.32
N ARG A 133 -22.99 -5.82 13.98
CA ARG A 133 -22.66 -4.73 14.92
C ARG A 133 -23.88 -4.24 15.73
N ASP A 134 -25.09 -4.51 15.28
CA ASP A 134 -26.36 -4.19 15.97
C ASP A 134 -26.57 -5.01 17.26
N LYS A 135 -25.93 -6.18 17.35
CA LYS A 135 -25.98 -7.07 18.51
C LYS A 135 -24.77 -6.96 19.44
N ARG A 136 -23.89 -6.00 19.17
CA ARG A 136 -22.60 -5.87 19.87
C ARG A 136 -22.77 -5.59 21.35
N ASP A 137 -23.64 -4.63 21.70
CA ASP A 137 -23.89 -4.23 23.08
C ASP A 137 -24.47 -5.39 23.92
N GLU A 138 -25.41 -6.14 23.34
CA GLU A 138 -26.03 -7.32 23.97
C GLU A 138 -25.00 -8.44 24.22
N GLN A 139 -24.14 -8.69 23.23
CA GLN A 139 -23.07 -9.69 23.34
C GLN A 139 -22.00 -9.27 24.35
N VAL A 140 -21.66 -7.98 24.42
CA VAL A 140 -20.76 -7.44 25.45
C VAL A 140 -21.34 -7.57 26.84
N GLN A 141 -22.61 -7.19 27.01
CA GLN A 141 -23.28 -7.34 28.30
C GLN A 141 -23.29 -8.80 28.75
N THR A 142 -23.51 -9.73 27.82
CA THR A 142 -23.44 -11.18 28.09
C THR A 142 -22.07 -11.62 28.61
N MET A 143 -20.97 -11.10 28.03
CA MET A 143 -19.61 -11.40 28.51
C MET A 143 -19.35 -10.81 29.91
N LEU A 144 -19.81 -9.58 30.16
CA LEU A 144 -19.67 -8.91 31.45
C LEU A 144 -20.44 -9.63 32.55
N ASP A 145 -21.69 -10.02 32.27
CA ASP A 145 -22.54 -10.78 33.19
C ASP A 145 -21.93 -12.15 33.48
N TYR A 146 -21.34 -12.79 32.46
CA TYR A 146 -20.65 -14.06 32.62
C TYR A 146 -19.44 -13.95 33.56
N ILE A 147 -18.60 -12.92 33.40
CA ILE A 147 -17.47 -12.66 34.31
C ILE A 147 -17.95 -12.32 35.72
N ALA A 148 -18.99 -11.49 35.85
CA ALA A 148 -19.57 -11.13 37.14
C ALA A 148 -20.14 -12.35 37.89
N LYS A 149 -20.71 -13.31 37.15
CA LYS A 149 -21.32 -14.53 37.71
C LYS A 149 -20.32 -15.65 38.00
N ASN A 150 -19.27 -15.80 37.18
CA ASN A 150 -18.35 -16.94 37.24
C ASN A 150 -17.00 -16.61 37.89
N GLY A 151 -16.77 -15.36 38.29
CA GLY A 151 -15.91 -14.97 39.42
C GLY A 151 -14.46 -15.47 39.46
N ASP A 152 -13.53 -14.53 39.32
CA ASP A 152 -12.10 -14.63 39.67
C ASP A 152 -11.14 -15.46 38.81
N ASP A 153 -11.58 -16.10 37.72
CA ASP A 153 -10.62 -16.65 36.75
C ASP A 153 -9.80 -15.50 36.10
N PRO A 154 -8.49 -15.40 36.39
CA PRO A 154 -7.66 -14.34 35.84
C PRO A 154 -7.52 -14.35 34.32
N THR A 155 -7.55 -15.54 33.74
CA THR A 155 -7.38 -15.76 32.30
C THR A 155 -8.58 -15.18 31.57
N LEU A 156 -9.79 -15.45 32.08
CA LEU A 156 -11.03 -14.93 31.52
C LEU A 156 -11.15 -13.41 31.68
N LYS A 157 -10.73 -12.86 32.83
CA LYS A 157 -10.65 -11.41 33.04
C LYS A 157 -9.67 -10.75 32.06
N GLY A 158 -8.52 -11.36 31.83
CA GLY A 158 -7.55 -10.92 30.81
C GLY A 158 -8.15 -10.95 29.40
N HIS A 159 -8.70 -12.09 28.98
CA HIS A 159 -9.33 -12.26 27.67
C HIS A 159 -10.51 -11.28 27.45
N LEU A 160 -11.26 -10.93 28.49
CA LEU A 160 -12.32 -9.93 28.41
C LEU A 160 -11.75 -8.55 28.04
N VAL A 161 -10.67 -8.11 28.69
CA VAL A 161 -10.01 -6.82 28.36
C VAL A 161 -9.56 -6.83 26.89
N VAL A 162 -8.95 -7.93 26.44
CA VAL A 162 -8.56 -8.11 25.03
C VAL A 162 -9.75 -8.02 24.10
N ALA A 163 -10.83 -8.76 24.39
CA ALA A 163 -11.98 -8.84 23.53
C ALA A 163 -12.71 -7.51 23.39
N LEU A 164 -12.96 -6.81 24.50
CA LEU A 164 -13.57 -5.49 24.53
C LEU A 164 -12.76 -4.47 23.70
N THR A 165 -11.44 -4.55 23.77
CA THR A 165 -10.52 -3.70 22.98
C THR A 165 -10.69 -3.90 21.48
N HIS A 166 -10.96 -5.13 21.03
CA HIS A 166 -11.06 -5.45 19.60
C HIS A 166 -12.45 -5.19 19.00
N ILE A 167 -13.49 -5.09 19.83
CA ILE A 167 -14.87 -4.95 19.37
C ILE A 167 -15.43 -3.52 19.53
N GLY A 168 -14.61 -2.55 19.94
CA GLY A 168 -15.01 -1.15 20.04
C GLY A 168 -15.61 -0.75 21.40
N PHE A 169 -15.19 -1.39 22.49
CA PHE A 169 -15.58 -1.07 23.88
C PHE A 169 -14.38 -0.67 24.73
N GLU A 170 -13.50 0.13 24.14
CA GLU A 170 -12.20 0.49 24.66
C GLU A 170 -12.28 1.26 25.99
N GLU A 171 -13.23 2.19 26.16
CA GLU A 171 -13.44 2.87 27.46
C GLU A 171 -13.81 1.90 28.58
N GLN A 172 -14.60 0.87 28.25
CA GLN A 172 -15.00 -0.14 29.22
C GLN A 172 -13.84 -1.06 29.57
N ALA A 173 -13.04 -1.46 28.57
CA ALA A 173 -11.80 -2.20 28.78
C ALA A 173 -10.82 -1.43 29.68
N LEU A 174 -10.64 -0.12 29.45
CA LEU A 174 -9.79 0.74 30.28
C LEU A 174 -10.27 0.83 31.72
N ARG A 175 -11.59 0.99 31.95
CA ARG A 175 -12.16 1.01 33.31
C ARG A 175 -11.90 -0.30 34.07
N LEU A 176 -11.99 -1.44 33.38
CA LEU A 176 -11.71 -2.74 33.97
C LEU A 176 -10.20 -2.92 34.24
N ALA A 177 -9.34 -2.53 33.30
CA ALA A 177 -7.89 -2.56 33.48
C ALA A 177 -7.46 -1.71 34.69
N GLU A 178 -7.96 -0.48 34.79
CA GLU A 178 -7.67 0.42 35.91
C GLU A 178 -8.16 -0.13 37.26
N LYS A 179 -9.34 -0.78 37.27
CA LYS A 179 -9.87 -1.46 38.45
C LYS A 179 -8.98 -2.62 38.91
N TRP A 180 -8.43 -3.39 37.97
CA TRP A 180 -7.70 -4.63 38.25
C TRP A 180 -6.19 -4.50 38.28
N LYS A 181 -5.61 -3.34 37.93
CA LYS A 181 -4.15 -3.15 37.76
C LYS A 181 -3.28 -3.55 38.95
N ASN A 182 -3.85 -3.54 40.16
CA ASN A 182 -3.16 -3.91 41.40
C ASN A 182 -3.48 -5.34 41.87
N GLU A 183 -4.39 -6.06 41.20
CA GLU A 183 -4.71 -7.44 41.55
C GLU A 183 -3.52 -8.36 41.17
N PRO A 184 -3.12 -9.32 42.04
CA PRO A 184 -1.92 -10.14 41.80
C PRO A 184 -1.91 -10.86 40.46
N TRP A 185 -3.09 -11.28 40.00
CA TRP A 185 -3.22 -11.97 38.73
C TRP A 185 -2.99 -11.06 37.54
N PHE A 186 -3.40 -9.79 37.62
CA PHE A 186 -3.23 -8.83 36.54
C PHE A 186 -1.75 -8.48 36.40
N VAL A 187 -1.10 -8.19 37.53
CA VAL A 187 0.34 -7.88 37.58
C VAL A 187 1.18 -9.03 37.02
N ALA A 188 0.74 -10.28 37.18
CA ALA A 188 1.43 -11.46 36.69
C ALA A 188 1.01 -11.92 35.27
N ASN A 189 0.09 -11.23 34.61
CA ASN A 189 -0.46 -11.63 33.32
C ASN A 189 0.03 -10.70 32.20
N TRP A 190 0.71 -11.29 31.20
CA TRP A 190 1.27 -10.55 30.07
C TRP A 190 0.19 -9.92 29.19
N ASP A 191 -0.84 -10.69 28.79
CA ASP A 191 -1.93 -10.20 27.94
C ASP A 191 -2.63 -8.99 28.58
N ALA A 192 -2.95 -9.08 29.87
CA ALA A 192 -3.62 -8.01 30.60
C ALA A 192 -2.82 -6.71 30.57
N ASN A 193 -1.51 -6.76 30.79
CA ASN A 193 -0.63 -5.59 30.73
C ASN A 193 -0.44 -5.09 29.29
N PHE A 194 -0.13 -5.99 28.36
CA PHE A 194 0.14 -5.65 26.96
C PHE A 194 -1.07 -4.97 26.31
N TYR A 195 -2.25 -5.58 26.38
CA TYR A 195 -3.44 -5.05 25.74
C TYR A 195 -3.94 -3.76 26.42
N SER A 196 -3.78 -3.62 27.74
CA SER A 196 -4.11 -2.37 28.45
C SER A 196 -3.18 -1.22 28.06
N GLY A 197 -1.87 -1.49 27.95
CA GLY A 197 -0.89 -0.52 27.47
C GLY A 197 -1.17 -0.11 26.02
N SER A 198 -1.44 -1.07 25.12
CA SER A 198 -1.73 -0.78 23.71
C SER A 198 -3.02 0.02 23.55
N LEU A 199 -3.97 -0.17 24.47
CA LEU A 199 -5.22 0.55 24.49
C LEU A 199 -5.04 2.01 24.93
N LEU A 200 -4.32 2.25 26.03
CA LEU A 200 -3.96 3.59 26.47
C LEU A 200 -3.22 4.36 25.38
N PHE A 201 -2.29 3.66 24.74
CA PHE A 201 -1.54 4.17 23.61
C PHE A 201 -2.42 4.64 22.44
N ARG A 202 -3.44 3.86 22.06
CA ARG A 202 -4.43 4.23 21.02
C ARG A 202 -5.29 5.45 21.36
N TYR A 203 -5.39 5.79 22.64
CA TYR A 203 -6.08 7.00 23.10
C TYR A 203 -5.14 8.22 23.22
N GLY A 204 -3.88 8.11 22.79
CA GLY A 204 -2.88 9.15 22.98
C GLY A 204 -2.40 9.29 24.42
N ARG A 205 -2.75 8.33 25.30
CA ARG A 205 -2.34 8.32 26.71
C ARG A 205 -1.00 7.60 26.87
N TYR A 206 -0.01 8.04 26.08
CA TYR A 206 1.29 7.39 25.90
C TYR A 206 2.03 7.18 27.22
N ALA A 207 2.18 8.23 28.03
CA ALA A 207 2.84 8.18 29.33
C ALA A 207 2.16 7.18 30.30
N GLU A 208 0.84 7.01 30.20
CA GLU A 208 0.10 6.06 31.03
C GLU A 208 0.24 4.61 30.52
N ALA A 209 0.54 4.41 29.25
CA ALA A 209 0.82 3.10 28.67
C ALA A 209 2.18 2.53 29.11
N VAL A 210 3.18 3.40 29.34
CA VAL A 210 4.57 3.01 29.67
C VAL A 210 4.66 2.03 30.86
N PRO A 211 4.01 2.26 32.02
CA PRO A 211 4.06 1.32 33.15
C PRO A 211 3.53 -0.08 32.82
N TYR A 212 2.43 -0.17 32.06
CA TYR A 212 1.86 -1.44 31.61
C TYR A 212 2.81 -2.16 30.66
N MET A 213 3.41 -1.44 29.71
CA MET A 213 4.38 -2.01 28.78
C MET A 213 5.67 -2.47 29.48
N LYS A 214 6.15 -1.72 30.48
CA LYS A 214 7.29 -2.15 31.33
C LYS A 214 6.94 -3.39 32.15
N ALA A 215 5.70 -3.53 32.63
CA ALA A 215 5.25 -4.72 33.34
C ALA A 215 5.17 -5.94 32.39
N ALA A 216 4.57 -5.79 31.21
CA ALA A 216 4.54 -6.82 30.18
C ALA A 216 5.96 -7.27 29.79
N LEU A 217 6.89 -6.31 29.59
CA LEU A 217 8.26 -6.62 29.17
C LEU A 217 9.04 -7.43 30.22
N LYS A 218 8.76 -7.20 31.51
CA LYS A 218 9.35 -7.98 32.61
C LYS A 218 8.86 -9.43 32.63
N LEU A 219 7.60 -9.67 32.24
CA LEU A 219 7.01 -11.00 32.16
C LEU A 219 7.52 -11.75 30.93
N THR A 220 7.55 -11.08 29.78
CA THR A 220 8.00 -11.65 28.51
C THR A 220 8.85 -10.60 27.77
N PRO A 221 10.19 -10.76 27.71
CA PRO A 221 11.09 -9.77 27.09
C PRO A 221 11.19 -9.94 25.56
N ASP A 222 10.04 -10.16 24.91
CA ASP A 222 9.94 -10.37 23.47
C ASP A 222 10.04 -9.05 22.68
N PRO A 223 10.39 -9.09 21.38
CA PRO A 223 10.60 -7.87 20.62
C PRO A 223 9.30 -7.08 20.34
N TRP A 224 8.11 -7.69 20.45
CA TRP A 224 6.84 -6.96 20.27
C TRP A 224 6.62 -6.04 21.45
N THR A 225 6.75 -6.58 22.66
CA THR A 225 6.59 -5.77 23.87
C THR A 225 7.63 -4.63 23.93
N ARG A 226 8.84 -4.84 23.41
CA ARG A 226 9.85 -3.77 23.27
C ARG A 226 9.41 -2.68 22.30
N MET A 227 8.88 -3.05 21.14
CA MET A 227 8.33 -2.12 20.17
C MET A 227 7.21 -1.29 20.78
N TRP A 228 6.24 -1.94 21.42
CA TRP A 228 5.13 -1.24 22.06
C TRP A 228 5.54 -0.35 23.22
N LEU A 229 6.57 -0.74 23.99
CA LEU A 229 7.17 0.14 24.99
C LEU A 229 7.82 1.37 24.34
N MET A 230 8.63 1.18 23.30
CA MET A 230 9.27 2.26 22.55
C MET A 230 8.23 3.23 21.97
N LEU A 231 7.19 2.70 21.33
CA LEU A 231 6.04 3.45 20.84
C LEU A 231 5.35 4.22 21.97
N SER A 232 5.10 3.59 23.11
CA SER A 232 4.44 4.24 24.27
C SER A 232 5.23 5.40 24.87
N MET A 233 6.51 5.52 24.55
CA MET A 233 7.33 6.67 24.93
C MET A 233 7.20 7.83 23.91
N HIS A 234 6.18 7.81 23.05
CA HIS A 234 5.82 8.89 22.13
C HIS A 234 5.59 10.19 22.90
N GLY A 235 6.32 11.24 22.52
CA GLY A 235 6.29 12.56 23.16
C GLY A 235 7.30 12.75 24.31
N ASP A 236 8.02 11.71 24.74
CA ASP A 236 9.11 11.84 25.70
C ASP A 236 10.47 11.99 24.99
N SER A 237 10.92 13.23 24.87
CA SER A 237 12.20 13.62 24.28
C SER A 237 13.32 13.79 25.32
N SER A 238 13.12 13.36 26.58
CA SER A 238 14.17 13.41 27.60
C SER A 238 15.39 12.56 27.19
N PRO A 239 16.63 12.96 27.57
CA PRO A 239 17.83 12.18 27.31
C PRO A 239 17.73 10.73 27.83
N GLU A 240 17.04 10.54 28.95
CA GLU A 240 16.79 9.23 29.56
C GLU A 240 15.90 8.37 28.68
N ALA A 241 14.79 8.92 28.17
CA ALA A 241 13.88 8.21 27.28
C ALA A 241 14.54 7.87 25.94
N VAL A 242 15.31 8.79 25.35
CA VAL A 242 16.11 8.54 24.14
C VAL A 242 17.09 7.39 24.36
N LYS A 243 17.81 7.41 25.48
CA LYS A 243 18.74 6.35 25.84
C LYS A 243 18.02 5.01 26.03
N GLU A 244 16.91 4.98 26.76
CA GLU A 244 16.13 3.77 26.99
C GLU A 244 15.61 3.18 25.67
N ARG A 245 15.09 4.01 24.74
CA ARG A 245 14.65 3.54 23.41
C ARG A 245 15.77 2.90 22.59
N LYS A 246 16.98 3.48 22.63
CA LYS A 246 18.18 2.89 21.99
C LYS A 246 18.59 1.55 22.60
N GLU A 247 18.31 1.33 23.89
CA GLU A 247 18.58 0.06 24.56
C GLU A 247 17.49 -1.01 24.29
N LEU A 248 16.24 -0.59 24.01
CA LEU A 248 15.16 -1.51 23.64
C LEU A 248 15.46 -2.25 22.34
N PHE A 249 16.22 -1.63 21.43
CA PHE A 249 16.58 -2.19 20.14
C PHE A 249 18.08 -2.03 19.87
N SER A 250 18.82 -3.14 19.88
CA SER A 250 20.16 -3.17 19.29
C SER A 250 20.03 -3.20 17.77
N PHE A 251 19.81 -2.05 17.14
CA PHE A 251 19.69 -1.95 15.69
C PHE A 251 21.01 -2.33 15.01
N GLY A 252 20.97 -3.29 14.08
CA GLY A 252 22.08 -3.54 13.16
C GLY A 252 22.20 -2.40 12.14
N PRO A 253 23.37 -2.19 11.52
CA PRO A 253 23.64 -1.05 10.62
C PRO A 253 22.82 -1.02 9.31
N HIS A 254 21.99 -2.04 9.05
CA HIS A 254 21.17 -2.15 7.83
C HIS A 254 19.70 -1.74 8.07
N MET A 255 19.35 -1.37 9.30
CA MET A 255 17.96 -1.16 9.72
C MET A 255 17.47 0.28 9.57
N GLY A 256 18.39 1.23 9.40
CA GLY A 256 18.12 2.67 9.44
C GLY A 256 19.32 3.40 10.05
N THR A 257 19.09 4.67 10.41
CA THR A 257 20.11 5.53 11.01
C THR A 257 19.74 5.92 12.44
N ASN A 258 20.77 6.15 13.26
CA ASN A 258 20.64 6.83 14.56
C ASN A 258 21.30 8.22 14.51
N ASP A 259 21.80 8.64 13.33
CA ASP A 259 22.36 9.96 13.11
C ASP A 259 21.24 10.88 12.61
N PRO A 260 20.73 11.80 13.45
CA PRO A 260 19.67 12.71 13.04
C PRO A 260 20.08 13.63 11.88
N LYS A 261 21.38 13.74 11.56
CA LYS A 261 21.85 14.51 10.40
C LYS A 261 21.60 13.83 9.06
N GLN A 262 21.30 12.53 9.06
CA GLN A 262 20.99 11.78 7.84
C GLN A 262 19.49 11.79 7.51
N PHE A 263 18.64 12.25 8.42
CA PHE A 263 17.20 12.29 8.25
C PHE A 263 16.76 13.76 8.25
N PRO A 264 16.48 14.37 7.09
CA PRO A 264 16.38 15.83 6.96
C PRO A 264 15.02 16.40 7.37
N PHE A 265 14.12 15.58 7.93
CA PHE A 265 12.75 16.01 8.22
C PHE A 265 12.49 16.40 9.67
N GLU A 266 11.79 17.53 9.87
CA GLU A 266 11.13 17.90 11.12
C GLU A 266 9.62 17.60 11.03
N ASN A 267 9.05 16.90 12.01
CA ASN A 267 7.60 16.71 12.04
C ASN A 267 6.88 17.95 12.62
N ARG A 268 6.13 18.65 11.77
CA ARG A 268 5.36 19.87 12.05
C ARG A 268 3.85 19.65 12.08
N ALA A 269 3.38 18.40 12.08
CA ALA A 269 1.94 18.11 12.06
C ALA A 269 1.18 18.87 13.16
N ASP A 270 1.76 18.98 14.36
CA ASP A 270 1.15 19.71 15.48
C ASP A 270 1.12 21.23 15.26
N ALA A 271 2.14 21.79 14.61
CA ALA A 271 2.22 23.22 14.32
C ALA A 271 1.15 23.65 13.31
N TYR A 272 0.85 22.80 12.32
CA TYR A 272 -0.17 23.05 11.30
C TYR A 272 -1.56 22.51 11.67
N GLY A 273 -1.71 21.87 12.84
CA GLY A 273 -2.99 21.29 13.28
C GLY A 273 -3.36 19.95 12.61
N PHE A 274 -2.48 19.38 11.81
CA PHE A 274 -2.65 18.07 11.18
C PHE A 274 -2.39 16.89 12.11
N GLY A 275 -1.76 17.10 13.28
CA GLY A 275 -1.47 16.06 14.27
C GLY A 275 -2.70 15.46 14.97
N SER A 276 -3.87 15.57 14.36
CA SER A 276 -5.11 14.91 14.79
C SER A 276 -5.06 13.41 14.46
N TRP A 277 -6.03 12.66 14.99
CA TRP A 277 -6.07 11.20 14.82
C TRP A 277 -6.70 10.82 13.47
N GLY A 278 -5.84 10.56 12.49
CA GLY A 278 -6.18 10.09 11.14
C GLY A 278 -6.39 8.58 11.04
N LEU A 279 -6.92 8.18 9.89
CA LEU A 279 -7.09 6.80 9.42
C LEU A 279 -6.61 6.75 7.96
N ALA A 280 -6.44 5.55 7.41
CA ALA A 280 -6.00 5.35 6.02
C ALA A 280 -6.78 6.22 5.02
N GLY A 281 -6.11 6.71 3.99
CA GLY A 281 -6.64 7.78 3.16
C GLY A 281 -5.71 8.18 2.03
N ALA A 282 -6.09 9.23 1.31
CA ALA A 282 -5.37 9.81 0.17
C ALA A 282 -5.31 11.34 0.30
N ILE A 283 -4.39 11.95 -0.46
CA ILE A 283 -4.11 13.38 -0.44
C ILE A 283 -3.89 13.89 -1.86
N ALA A 284 -4.28 15.14 -2.12
CA ALA A 284 -3.88 15.89 -3.30
C ALA A 284 -3.33 17.27 -2.93
N PHE A 285 -2.13 17.59 -3.41
CA PHE A 285 -1.55 18.95 -3.41
C PHE A 285 -1.73 19.61 -4.78
N GLN A 286 -2.39 20.78 -4.83
CA GLN A 286 -2.57 21.56 -6.06
C GLN A 286 -2.83 23.03 -5.74
N ASP A 287 -2.59 23.92 -6.70
CA ASP A 287 -3.06 25.31 -6.65
C ASP A 287 -4.53 25.35 -7.12
N PHE A 288 -5.46 25.08 -6.20
CA PHE A 288 -6.88 24.94 -6.54
C PHE A 288 -7.59 26.28 -6.75
N ASP A 289 -7.07 27.39 -6.22
CA ASP A 289 -7.71 28.70 -6.34
C ASP A 289 -6.98 29.69 -7.26
N GLY A 290 -5.80 29.31 -7.77
CA GLY A 290 -5.01 30.09 -8.71
C GLY A 290 -4.18 31.19 -8.06
N ASP A 291 -3.98 31.16 -6.74
CA ASP A 291 -3.18 32.14 -6.01
C ASP A 291 -1.67 31.82 -5.98
N SER A 292 -1.28 30.72 -6.64
CA SER A 292 0.08 30.16 -6.75
C SER A 292 0.63 29.51 -5.48
N TYR A 293 -0.10 29.48 -4.38
CA TYR A 293 0.22 28.64 -3.22
C TYR A 293 -0.43 27.27 -3.39
N LEU A 294 0.21 26.23 -2.81
CA LEU A 294 -0.32 24.88 -2.91
C LEU A 294 -1.31 24.63 -1.77
N ASP A 295 -2.53 24.32 -2.17
CA ASP A 295 -3.61 23.88 -1.32
C ASP A 295 -3.59 22.35 -1.18
N MET A 296 -4.34 21.85 -0.21
CA MET A 296 -4.36 20.44 0.13
C MET A 296 -5.80 19.94 0.31
N ILE A 297 -6.13 18.82 -0.33
CA ILE A 297 -7.35 18.06 -0.04
C ILE A 297 -6.97 16.73 0.58
N LEU A 298 -7.49 16.47 1.78
CA LEU A 298 -7.33 15.23 2.53
C LEU A 298 -8.61 14.40 2.44
N GLN A 299 -8.43 13.11 2.25
CA GLN A 299 -9.52 12.15 2.17
C GLN A 299 -9.18 10.96 3.06
N GLY A 300 -10.05 10.60 4.02
CA GLY A 300 -9.78 9.54 4.98
C GLY A 300 -10.93 8.53 5.11
N VAL A 301 -10.58 7.29 5.39
CA VAL A 301 -11.52 6.22 5.73
C VAL A 301 -12.17 6.53 7.09
N TYR A 302 -13.50 6.53 7.13
CA TYR A 302 -14.33 6.94 8.26
C TYR A 302 -14.15 8.38 8.74
N ALA A 303 -13.38 9.20 8.01
CA ALA A 303 -13.23 10.63 8.25
C ALA A 303 -14.01 11.42 7.21
N SER A 304 -14.45 12.62 7.58
CA SER A 304 -14.93 13.57 6.58
C SER A 304 -13.73 14.08 5.79
N PRO A 305 -13.86 14.22 4.46
CA PRO A 305 -12.87 14.91 3.64
C PRO A 305 -12.61 16.33 4.16
N GLU A 306 -11.40 16.83 3.94
CA GLU A 306 -10.99 18.15 4.39
C GLU A 306 -10.27 18.88 3.26
N HIS A 307 -10.63 20.15 3.06
CA HIS A 307 -9.99 21.03 2.10
C HIS A 307 -9.29 22.14 2.87
N TYR A 308 -8.00 22.33 2.61
CA TYR A 308 -7.16 23.33 3.23
C TYR A 308 -6.57 24.24 2.17
N ARG A 309 -6.64 25.55 2.43
CA ARG A 309 -5.92 26.55 1.66
C ARG A 309 -4.65 26.95 2.39
N TYR A 310 -3.54 27.11 1.69
CA TYR A 310 -2.34 27.64 2.32
C TYR A 310 -2.32 29.17 2.31
N ASN A 311 -2.10 29.79 3.48
CA ASN A 311 -1.91 31.21 3.62
C ASN A 311 -0.55 31.47 4.29
N PRO A 312 0.40 32.18 3.65
CA PRO A 312 1.72 32.42 4.24
C PRO A 312 1.72 33.11 5.61
N ALA A 313 0.67 33.87 5.92
CA ALA A 313 0.55 34.58 7.19
C ALA A 313 0.02 33.70 8.34
N SER A 314 -0.74 32.65 8.03
CA SER A 314 -1.50 31.87 9.00
C SER A 314 -1.36 30.35 8.86
N GLY A 315 -0.63 29.87 7.86
CA GLY A 315 -0.50 28.45 7.50
C GLY A 315 -1.75 27.93 6.79
N PHE A 316 -2.03 26.64 6.97
CA PHE A 316 -3.20 26.01 6.37
C PHE A 316 -4.51 26.40 7.08
N GLU A 317 -5.48 26.85 6.30
CA GLU A 317 -6.82 27.23 6.75
C GLU A 317 -7.87 26.31 6.12
N ARG A 318 -8.76 25.73 6.95
CA ARG A 318 -9.82 24.85 6.44
C ARG A 318 -10.84 25.65 5.63
N VAL A 319 -11.04 25.25 4.38
CA VAL A 319 -12.05 25.76 3.46
C VAL A 319 -13.30 24.90 3.57
N LYS A 320 -14.47 25.54 3.73
CA LYS A 320 -15.74 24.83 3.63
C LYS A 320 -16.10 24.58 2.17
N SER A 321 -16.38 23.33 1.81
CA SER A 321 -16.78 22.96 0.45
C SER A 321 -17.82 21.85 0.52
N ASP A 322 -19.08 22.19 0.24
CA ASP A 322 -20.18 21.22 0.30
C ASP A 322 -19.97 20.04 -0.68
N ALA A 323 -19.27 20.27 -1.81
CA ALA A 323 -18.94 19.21 -2.77
C ALA A 323 -17.84 18.27 -2.26
N VAL A 324 -16.77 18.81 -1.64
CA VAL A 324 -15.70 17.99 -1.06
C VAL A 324 -16.20 17.27 0.20
N ASP A 325 -16.93 17.97 1.07
CA ASP A 325 -17.53 17.40 2.29
C ASP A 325 -18.56 16.27 1.96
N ALA A 326 -19.07 16.18 0.72
CA ALA A 326 -19.99 15.15 0.26
C ALA A 326 -19.31 13.90 -0.33
N ILE A 327 -17.98 13.91 -0.50
CA ILE A 327 -17.24 12.71 -0.92
C ILE A 327 -17.43 11.62 0.15
N SER A 328 -17.57 10.37 -0.29
CA SER A 328 -17.79 9.23 0.62
C SER A 328 -16.67 9.13 1.66
N ASN A 329 -16.99 8.80 2.91
CA ASN A 329 -16.00 8.57 3.98
C ASN A 329 -15.28 7.20 3.83
N THR A 330 -15.14 6.68 2.62
CA THR A 330 -14.36 5.46 2.32
C THR A 330 -13.53 5.62 1.04
N PRO A 331 -12.93 6.80 0.78
CA PRO A 331 -12.19 6.99 -0.45
C PRO A 331 -10.80 6.35 -0.35
N ALA A 332 -10.23 5.98 -1.50
CA ALA A 332 -8.88 5.43 -1.57
C ALA A 332 -7.95 6.15 -2.56
N SER A 333 -8.45 7.16 -3.27
CA SER A 333 -7.64 8.00 -4.16
C SER A 333 -8.17 9.43 -4.21
N SER A 334 -7.24 10.37 -4.36
CA SER A 334 -7.42 11.80 -4.59
C SER A 334 -6.58 12.19 -5.81
N LEU A 335 -7.14 11.99 -7.01
CA LEU A 335 -6.49 12.34 -8.28
C LEU A 335 -6.85 13.77 -8.66
N ALA A 336 -5.87 14.66 -8.69
CA ALA A 336 -6.07 16.07 -9.06
C ALA A 336 -5.39 16.38 -10.39
N ALA A 337 -6.16 16.87 -11.36
CA ALA A 337 -5.70 17.26 -12.68
C ALA A 337 -6.73 18.18 -13.37
N ASP A 338 -6.32 18.96 -14.36
CA ASP A 338 -7.21 19.83 -15.14
C ASP A 338 -7.88 19.03 -16.28
N PHE A 339 -9.04 18.44 -16.03
CA PHE A 339 -9.68 17.50 -16.96
C PHE A 339 -10.43 18.20 -18.10
N ASP A 340 -10.78 19.47 -17.96
CA ASP A 340 -11.43 20.26 -19.02
C ASP A 340 -10.57 21.38 -19.61
N ASN A 341 -9.29 21.41 -19.24
CA ASN A 341 -8.28 22.37 -19.70
C ASN A 341 -8.64 23.84 -19.37
N ASP A 342 -9.49 24.08 -18.36
CA ASP A 342 -9.90 25.44 -17.98
C ASP A 342 -8.91 26.14 -17.04
N GLY A 343 -7.97 25.38 -16.47
CA GLY A 343 -6.83 25.90 -15.72
C GLY A 343 -6.85 25.73 -14.24
N PHE A 344 -7.93 25.20 -13.75
CA PHE A 344 -8.15 24.99 -12.35
C PHE A 344 -8.23 23.49 -12.15
N PRO A 345 -7.27 22.88 -11.44
CA PRO A 345 -7.28 21.44 -11.24
C PRO A 345 -8.61 20.97 -10.64
N ASP A 346 -9.19 19.98 -11.29
CA ASP A 346 -10.35 19.24 -10.84
C ASP A 346 -9.94 18.10 -9.90
N LEU A 347 -10.93 17.44 -9.30
CA LEU A 347 -10.68 16.31 -8.40
C LEU A 347 -11.52 15.09 -8.82
N PHE A 348 -10.83 13.98 -9.07
CA PHE A 348 -11.42 12.65 -9.18
C PHE A 348 -11.15 11.85 -7.90
N SER A 349 -12.21 11.29 -7.30
CA SER A 349 -12.14 10.50 -6.07
C SER A 349 -12.77 9.13 -6.28
N THR A 350 -12.02 8.09 -5.94
CA THR A 350 -12.55 6.72 -5.91
C THR A 350 -13.33 6.50 -4.62
N SER A 351 -14.47 5.81 -4.70
CA SER A 351 -15.31 5.52 -3.54
C SER A 351 -15.28 4.06 -3.13
N ALA A 352 -15.57 3.81 -1.85
CA ALA A 352 -15.92 2.51 -1.29
C ALA A 352 -14.84 1.42 -1.31
N ALA A 353 -13.68 1.67 -1.94
CA ALA A 353 -12.38 1.01 -1.71
C ALA A 353 -12.49 -0.48 -1.36
N TRP A 354 -12.17 -0.87 -0.11
CA TRP A 354 -12.30 -2.26 0.35
C TRP A 354 -13.64 -2.58 1.03
N PHE A 355 -14.56 -1.63 1.11
CA PHE A 355 -15.82 -1.73 1.84
C PHE A 355 -17.03 -2.08 0.97
N GLY A 356 -16.87 -2.11 -0.35
CA GLY A 356 -17.89 -2.49 -1.30
C GLY A 356 -17.89 -1.58 -2.52
N ALA A 357 -18.89 -1.77 -3.38
CA ALA A 357 -19.04 -0.94 -4.55
C ALA A 357 -19.64 0.41 -4.15
N GLY A 358 -19.19 1.47 -4.80
CA GLY A 358 -19.70 2.82 -4.60
C GLY A 358 -19.32 3.73 -5.77
N PRO A 359 -20.11 4.77 -6.04
CA PRO A 359 -19.88 5.63 -7.19
C PRO A 359 -18.62 6.46 -7.00
N ASN A 360 -17.71 6.40 -7.97
CA ASN A 360 -16.61 7.36 -8.07
C ASN A 360 -17.19 8.76 -8.27
N ARG A 361 -16.50 9.78 -7.77
CA ARG A 361 -16.94 11.18 -7.86
C ARG A 361 -15.96 12.01 -8.67
N LEU A 362 -16.51 12.87 -9.53
CA LEU A 362 -15.77 13.88 -10.26
C LEU A 362 -16.27 15.25 -9.80
N LEU A 363 -15.35 16.08 -9.34
CA LEU A 363 -15.62 17.43 -8.84
C LEU A 363 -14.91 18.40 -9.77
N LYS A 364 -15.71 19.20 -10.49
CA LYS A 364 -15.20 20.28 -11.32
C LYS A 364 -14.82 21.47 -10.44
N ASN A 365 -13.67 22.08 -10.70
CA ASN A 365 -13.31 23.35 -10.11
C ASN A 365 -14.00 24.52 -10.85
N ASP A 366 -14.69 25.41 -10.12
CA ASP A 366 -15.40 26.56 -10.69
C ASP A 366 -14.51 27.81 -10.75
N GLY A 367 -13.40 27.70 -11.49
CA GLY A 367 -12.49 28.82 -11.71
C GLY A 367 -11.85 29.36 -10.43
N GLY A 368 -11.48 28.47 -9.51
CA GLY A 368 -10.84 28.79 -8.22
C GLY A 368 -11.79 29.21 -7.10
N LYS A 369 -13.11 29.22 -7.36
CA LYS A 369 -14.12 29.61 -6.35
C LYS A 369 -14.56 28.46 -5.45
N GLY A 370 -14.15 27.23 -5.78
CA GLY A 370 -14.54 26.02 -5.10
C GLY A 370 -14.96 24.92 -6.08
N PHE A 371 -15.51 23.83 -5.55
CA PHE A 371 -15.85 22.65 -6.33
C PHE A 371 -17.35 22.48 -6.53
N ILE A 372 -17.70 21.95 -7.71
CA ILE A 372 -19.05 21.53 -8.07
C ILE A 372 -19.00 20.05 -8.44
N GLU A 373 -19.79 19.22 -7.76
CA GLU A 373 -19.93 17.82 -8.13
C GLU A 373 -20.57 17.67 -9.51
N VAL A 374 -19.92 16.93 -10.39
CA VAL A 374 -20.45 16.55 -11.70
C VAL A 374 -21.40 15.36 -11.50
N LYS A 375 -22.71 15.65 -11.42
CA LYS A 375 -23.74 14.65 -11.06
C LYS A 375 -24.07 13.64 -12.17
N GLU A 376 -23.94 14.05 -13.43
CA GLU A 376 -24.19 13.21 -14.60
C GLU A 376 -23.01 13.40 -15.57
N THR A 377 -22.23 12.35 -15.76
CA THR A 377 -21.09 12.35 -16.68
C THR A 377 -20.93 10.97 -17.31
N GLY A 378 -21.41 10.79 -18.54
CA GLY A 378 -21.34 9.54 -19.30
C GLY A 378 -21.40 8.26 -18.44
N ASP A 379 -20.32 7.47 -18.43
CA ASP A 379 -20.23 6.19 -17.72
C ASP A 379 -19.71 6.29 -16.27
N LEU A 380 -19.23 7.46 -15.83
CA LEU A 380 -18.69 7.64 -14.47
C LEU A 380 -19.69 7.28 -13.35
N PRO A 381 -20.99 7.66 -13.43
CA PRO A 381 -22.02 7.20 -12.49
C PRO A 381 -22.31 5.70 -12.55
N LEU A 382 -21.89 5.00 -13.62
CA LEU A 382 -22.19 3.59 -13.87
C LEU A 382 -21.10 2.63 -13.35
N LEU A 383 -19.96 3.14 -12.89
CA LEU A 383 -18.87 2.34 -12.32
C LEU A 383 -19.18 1.91 -10.87
N ASP A 384 -20.22 1.11 -10.69
CA ASP A 384 -20.55 0.48 -9.40
C ASP A 384 -19.60 -0.72 -9.14
N GLN A 385 -18.31 -0.43 -9.01
CA GLN A 385 -17.28 -1.40 -8.65
C GLN A 385 -16.40 -0.90 -7.51
N ASN A 386 -15.69 -1.81 -6.85
CA ASN A 386 -14.72 -1.42 -5.82
C ASN A 386 -13.49 -0.80 -6.51
N SER A 387 -13.44 0.53 -6.57
CA SER A 387 -12.31 1.27 -7.16
C SER A 387 -11.34 1.69 -6.05
N VAL A 388 -10.03 1.66 -6.31
CA VAL A 388 -9.03 2.01 -5.30
C VAL A 388 -8.08 3.09 -5.82
N GLY A 389 -7.08 2.71 -6.60
CA GLY A 389 -6.12 3.62 -7.24
C GLY A 389 -6.63 4.20 -8.55
N SER A 390 -6.09 5.35 -8.93
CA SER A 390 -6.34 5.97 -10.23
C SER A 390 -5.14 6.78 -10.69
N SER A 391 -4.98 6.92 -12.02
CA SER A 391 -3.93 7.68 -12.68
C SER A 391 -4.53 8.45 -13.86
N ALA A 392 -4.02 9.65 -14.14
CA ALA A 392 -4.40 10.44 -15.31
C ALA A 392 -3.39 10.22 -16.46
N LEU A 393 -3.90 10.20 -17.69
CA LEU A 393 -3.12 10.03 -18.92
C LEU A 393 -3.89 10.59 -20.11
N ASP A 394 -3.20 10.93 -21.20
CA ASP A 394 -3.82 11.24 -22.50
C ASP A 394 -3.47 10.08 -23.46
N TYR A 395 -4.27 9.00 -23.44
CA TYR A 395 -3.84 7.73 -24.06
C TYR A 395 -3.98 7.74 -25.59
N ASP A 396 -4.85 8.59 -26.13
CA ASP A 396 -5.07 8.72 -27.57
C ASP A 396 -4.55 10.05 -28.16
N LYS A 397 -3.89 10.87 -27.33
CA LYS A 397 -3.26 12.15 -27.70
C LYS A 397 -4.25 13.15 -28.29
N ASP A 398 -5.48 13.17 -27.78
CA ASP A 398 -6.49 14.15 -28.19
C ASP A 398 -6.42 15.46 -27.40
N GLY A 399 -5.51 15.55 -26.42
CA GLY A 399 -5.25 16.73 -25.61
C GLY A 399 -6.19 16.85 -24.40
N LEU A 400 -7.05 15.87 -24.16
CA LEU A 400 -7.87 15.75 -22.96
C LEU A 400 -7.30 14.66 -22.06
N LEU A 401 -7.34 14.89 -20.75
CA LEU A 401 -6.92 13.86 -19.81
C LEU A 401 -8.01 12.82 -19.62
N ASP A 402 -7.66 11.57 -19.87
CA ASP A 402 -8.39 10.36 -19.54
C ASP A 402 -8.04 9.89 -18.13
N ILE A 403 -8.83 8.95 -17.60
CA ILE A 403 -8.62 8.38 -16.28
C ILE A 403 -8.54 6.86 -16.40
N VAL A 404 -7.49 6.27 -15.84
CA VAL A 404 -7.42 4.83 -15.62
C VAL A 404 -7.60 4.53 -14.13
N VAL A 405 -8.44 3.56 -13.81
CA VAL A 405 -8.85 3.24 -12.43
C VAL A 405 -8.61 1.76 -12.16
N SER A 406 -8.02 1.42 -11.01
CA SER A 406 -7.86 0.04 -10.56
C SER A 406 -9.16 -0.52 -9.97
N GLY A 407 -9.29 -1.85 -9.97
CA GLY A 407 -10.46 -2.52 -9.41
C GLY A 407 -10.07 -3.59 -8.39
N SER A 408 -10.70 -3.56 -7.21
CA SER A 408 -10.46 -4.52 -6.13
C SER A 408 -11.67 -5.44 -5.88
N LYS A 409 -11.49 -6.55 -5.15
CA LYS A 409 -12.57 -7.50 -4.74
C LYS A 409 -13.60 -7.84 -5.85
N GLY A 410 -13.14 -8.24 -7.03
CA GLY A 410 -13.99 -8.56 -8.19
C GLY A 410 -14.24 -7.40 -9.15
N GLY A 411 -13.75 -6.18 -8.82
CA GLY A 411 -13.54 -5.09 -9.77
C GLY A 411 -12.35 -5.36 -10.68
N THR A 412 -12.30 -4.65 -11.79
CA THR A 412 -11.24 -4.77 -12.81
C THR A 412 -10.75 -3.38 -13.21
N ALA A 413 -9.56 -3.29 -13.80
CA ALA A 413 -9.07 -2.04 -14.36
C ALA A 413 -10.09 -1.45 -15.36
N ARG A 414 -10.26 -0.12 -15.33
CA ARG A 414 -11.17 0.62 -16.19
C ARG A 414 -10.43 1.78 -16.83
N LEU A 415 -10.67 2.00 -18.12
CA LEU A 415 -10.20 3.18 -18.84
C LEU A 415 -11.41 4.05 -19.20
N LEU A 416 -11.38 5.29 -18.74
CA LEU A 416 -12.42 6.29 -18.93
C LEU A 416 -11.88 7.37 -19.85
N ARG A 417 -12.34 7.34 -21.09
CA ARG A 417 -11.96 8.32 -22.09
C ARG A 417 -12.72 9.61 -21.87
N ASN A 418 -12.02 10.73 -21.83
CA ASN A 418 -12.61 12.05 -21.77
C ASN A 418 -13.09 12.49 -23.16
N LYS A 419 -14.37 12.86 -23.29
CA LYS A 419 -14.99 13.35 -24.52
C LYS A 419 -15.07 14.88 -24.57
N GLY A 420 -14.51 15.55 -23.56
CA GLY A 420 -14.58 16.98 -23.33
C GLY A 420 -15.78 17.37 -22.48
N ASN A 421 -15.71 18.58 -21.91
CA ASN A 421 -16.74 19.15 -21.04
C ASN A 421 -17.11 18.22 -19.85
N MET A 422 -16.11 17.57 -19.26
CA MET A 422 -16.29 16.65 -18.12
C MET A 422 -17.18 15.43 -18.41
N VAL A 423 -17.31 15.01 -19.67
CA VAL A 423 -18.06 13.81 -20.07
C VAL A 423 -17.10 12.65 -20.34
N PHE A 424 -17.27 11.53 -19.64
CA PHE A 424 -16.39 10.37 -19.77
C PHE A 424 -17.11 9.13 -20.33
N GLU A 425 -16.44 8.38 -21.18
CA GLU A 425 -16.90 7.11 -21.78
C GLU A 425 -15.98 5.96 -21.37
N GLU A 426 -16.54 4.84 -20.92
CA GLU A 426 -15.76 3.65 -20.59
C GLU A 426 -15.29 2.95 -21.87
N THR A 427 -13.98 2.95 -22.12
CA THR A 427 -13.37 2.37 -23.32
C THR A 427 -12.55 1.12 -23.05
N THR A 428 -12.51 0.62 -21.81
CA THR A 428 -11.70 -0.51 -21.33
C THR A 428 -11.59 -1.67 -22.33
N LYS A 429 -12.74 -2.21 -22.77
CA LYS A 429 -12.80 -3.36 -23.68
C LYS A 429 -12.36 -3.00 -25.10
N ALA A 430 -12.75 -1.82 -25.59
CA ALA A 430 -12.39 -1.35 -26.92
C ALA A 430 -10.88 -1.07 -27.02
N ALA A 431 -10.28 -0.57 -25.95
CA ALA A 431 -8.86 -0.33 -25.81
C ALA A 431 -8.03 -1.60 -25.58
N GLY A 432 -8.66 -2.79 -25.50
CA GLY A 432 -7.93 -4.05 -25.33
C GLY A 432 -7.42 -4.31 -23.91
N ILE A 433 -7.82 -3.51 -22.92
CA ILE A 433 -7.49 -3.75 -21.50
C ILE A 433 -8.37 -4.89 -21.00
N MET A 434 -7.86 -6.12 -21.12
CA MET A 434 -8.55 -7.34 -20.70
C MET A 434 -8.06 -7.76 -19.32
N ASP A 435 -8.65 -7.19 -18.28
CA ASP A 435 -8.33 -7.59 -16.92
C ASP A 435 -8.91 -8.97 -16.59
N THR A 436 -8.04 -9.95 -16.42
CA THR A 436 -8.36 -11.33 -16.08
C THR A 436 -8.51 -11.51 -14.57
N TRP A 437 -9.69 -11.21 -13.99
CA TRP A 437 -10.17 -11.63 -12.65
C TRP A 437 -9.27 -11.39 -11.41
N TYR A 438 -8.06 -10.86 -11.56
CA TYR A 438 -7.10 -10.61 -10.48
C TYR A 438 -7.26 -9.17 -10.01
N PRO A 439 -7.79 -8.95 -8.79
CA PRO A 439 -7.98 -7.61 -8.27
C PRO A 439 -6.64 -6.86 -8.23
N SER A 440 -6.69 -5.56 -8.43
CA SER A 440 -5.55 -4.64 -8.30
C SER A 440 -5.89 -3.56 -7.29
N ILE A 441 -4.91 -3.14 -6.49
CA ILE A 441 -5.06 -2.00 -5.58
C ILE A 441 -4.66 -0.72 -6.30
N HIS A 442 -3.60 -0.77 -7.11
CA HIS A 442 -3.13 0.43 -7.79
C HIS A 442 -2.76 0.20 -9.25
N ILE A 443 -2.77 1.31 -9.97
CA ILE A 443 -2.50 1.43 -11.39
C ILE A 443 -1.72 2.73 -11.59
N THR A 444 -0.73 2.73 -12.47
CA THR A 444 0.02 3.94 -12.82
C THR A 444 0.24 3.97 -14.32
N SER A 445 0.54 5.15 -14.85
CA SER A 445 0.77 5.39 -16.27
C SER A 445 1.99 6.25 -16.49
N GLY A 446 2.68 5.99 -17.58
CA GLY A 446 3.88 6.70 -18.02
C GLY A 446 4.43 6.05 -19.29
N ASP A 447 5.24 6.76 -20.06
CA ASP A 447 5.87 6.18 -21.26
C ASP A 447 7.06 5.32 -20.81
N VAL A 448 6.94 3.99 -20.82
CA VAL A 448 8.05 3.13 -20.35
C VAL A 448 8.94 2.63 -21.47
N ASN A 449 8.58 2.90 -22.73
CA ASN A 449 9.29 2.38 -23.89
C ASN A 449 9.88 3.48 -24.80
N GLY A 450 9.65 4.75 -24.45
CA GLY A 450 10.23 5.93 -25.09
C GLY A 450 9.59 6.29 -26.44
N ASP A 451 8.41 5.74 -26.78
CA ASP A 451 7.72 6.04 -28.06
C ASP A 451 6.87 7.32 -28.02
N GLY A 452 6.82 7.96 -26.85
CA GLY A 452 6.08 9.17 -26.53
C GLY A 452 4.63 8.92 -26.15
N TRP A 453 4.13 7.68 -26.07
CA TRP A 453 2.76 7.37 -25.69
C TRP A 453 2.71 6.76 -24.29
N PRO A 454 1.73 7.14 -23.45
CA PRO A 454 1.66 6.61 -22.10
C PRO A 454 1.23 5.14 -22.13
N ASP A 455 2.00 4.32 -21.42
CA ASP A 455 1.71 2.93 -21.10
C ASP A 455 1.01 2.83 -19.73
N ILE A 456 0.47 1.66 -19.39
CA ILE A 456 -0.24 1.43 -18.13
C ILE A 456 0.33 0.21 -17.42
N PHE A 457 0.73 0.37 -16.16
CA PHE A 457 1.14 -0.73 -15.30
C PHE A 457 0.10 -1.01 -14.20
N VAL A 458 -0.27 -2.28 -14.05
CA VAL A 458 -1.22 -2.74 -13.03
C VAL A 458 -0.53 -3.71 -12.08
N ASN A 459 -0.46 -3.34 -10.81
CA ASN A 459 0.08 -4.17 -9.74
C ASN A 459 -1.02 -5.09 -9.18
N ALA A 460 -0.83 -6.41 -9.32
CA ALA A 460 -1.90 -7.39 -9.10
C ALA A 460 -1.89 -7.99 -7.68
N ILE A 461 -3.07 -8.27 -7.14
CA ILE A 461 -3.25 -9.15 -5.98
C ILE A 461 -3.64 -10.55 -6.48
N GLY A 462 -2.92 -11.57 -6.00
CA GLY A 462 -3.24 -12.97 -6.25
C GLY A 462 -2.92 -13.47 -7.66
N GLY A 463 -2.23 -12.67 -8.48
CA GLY A 463 -1.90 -12.97 -9.87
C GLY A 463 -0.63 -12.26 -10.35
N THR A 464 -0.45 -12.18 -11.67
CA THR A 464 0.71 -11.52 -12.29
C THR A 464 0.45 -10.03 -12.52
N ASN A 465 1.49 -9.21 -12.35
CA ASN A 465 1.44 -7.82 -12.80
C ASN A 465 1.22 -7.77 -14.31
N ARG A 466 0.65 -6.66 -14.77
CA ARG A 466 0.37 -6.42 -16.19
C ARG A 466 1.01 -5.11 -16.60
N LEU A 467 1.59 -5.11 -17.80
CA LEU A 467 2.10 -3.91 -18.44
C LEU A 467 1.44 -3.79 -19.80
N TYR A 468 0.51 -2.85 -19.93
CA TYR A 468 -0.22 -2.56 -21.14
C TYR A 468 0.54 -1.51 -21.93
N ILE A 469 1.07 -1.93 -23.08
CA ILE A 469 1.81 -1.07 -24.00
C ILE A 469 0.86 -0.46 -25.01
N ASN A 470 0.87 0.86 -25.12
CA ASN A 470 0.04 1.61 -26.05
C ASN A 470 0.45 1.32 -27.49
N LYS A 471 -0.52 0.97 -28.35
CA LYS A 471 -0.28 0.65 -29.77
C LYS A 471 -0.45 1.83 -30.70
N GLN A 472 -0.69 3.02 -30.15
CA GLN A 472 -0.80 4.30 -30.88
C GLN A 472 -2.01 4.33 -31.84
N ASP A 473 -2.96 3.42 -31.65
CA ASP A 473 -4.19 3.28 -32.43
C ASP A 473 -5.45 3.27 -31.55
N GLY A 474 -5.31 3.71 -30.29
CA GLY A 474 -6.35 3.67 -29.27
C GLY A 474 -6.49 2.32 -28.56
N THR A 475 -5.57 1.39 -28.80
CA THR A 475 -5.54 0.08 -28.13
C THR A 475 -4.24 -0.17 -27.37
N PHE A 476 -4.26 -1.13 -26.46
CA PHE A 476 -3.13 -1.60 -25.69
C PHE A 476 -2.88 -3.10 -25.93
N ALA A 477 -1.63 -3.54 -25.79
CA ALA A 477 -1.30 -4.95 -25.63
C ALA A 477 -0.67 -5.20 -24.26
N GLU A 478 -1.13 -6.25 -23.58
CA GLU A 478 -0.49 -6.74 -22.35
C GLU A 478 0.83 -7.45 -22.70
N GLU A 479 1.94 -6.93 -22.18
CA GLU A 479 3.31 -7.38 -22.46
C GLU A 479 4.13 -7.63 -21.19
N GLY A 480 3.52 -7.69 -20.00
CA GLY A 480 4.21 -7.77 -18.72
C GLY A 480 5.19 -8.94 -18.62
N ALA A 481 4.83 -10.10 -19.19
CA ALA A 481 5.72 -11.26 -19.20
C ALA A 481 6.88 -11.11 -20.19
N ALA A 482 6.60 -10.57 -21.38
CA ALA A 482 7.63 -10.32 -22.40
C ALA A 482 8.63 -9.24 -21.97
N ARG A 483 8.21 -8.35 -21.07
CA ARG A 483 8.99 -7.23 -20.54
C ARG A 483 9.55 -7.46 -19.15
N GLY A 484 9.36 -8.64 -18.54
CA GLY A 484 10.03 -9.03 -17.29
C GLY A 484 9.35 -8.59 -15.99
N VAL A 485 8.17 -7.97 -16.05
CA VAL A 485 7.45 -7.47 -14.86
C VAL A 485 6.33 -8.38 -14.37
N ALA A 486 5.95 -9.42 -15.14
CA ALA A 486 4.86 -10.33 -14.77
C ALA A 486 5.13 -11.22 -13.55
N ASN A 487 6.37 -11.26 -13.04
CA ASN A 487 6.75 -12.01 -11.83
C ASN A 487 6.21 -11.35 -10.54
N GLY A 488 4.95 -10.91 -10.57
CA GLY A 488 4.23 -10.31 -9.46
C GLY A 488 4.06 -11.29 -8.32
N THR A 489 4.04 -10.75 -7.10
CA THR A 489 3.76 -11.54 -5.90
C THR A 489 2.24 -11.66 -5.72
N PRO A 490 1.72 -12.64 -4.95
CA PRO A 490 0.28 -12.76 -4.70
C PRO A 490 -0.34 -11.59 -3.92
N VAL A 491 0.39 -10.51 -3.64
CA VAL A 491 0.03 -9.46 -2.67
C VAL A 491 0.46 -8.06 -3.13
N GLY A 492 0.33 -7.75 -4.42
CA GLY A 492 0.60 -6.40 -4.96
C GLY A 492 -0.29 -5.31 -4.34
N PHE A 493 0.24 -4.09 -4.23
CA PHE A 493 -0.47 -2.97 -3.61
C PHE A 493 -0.30 -1.66 -4.41
N ALA A 494 0.53 -0.73 -3.94
CA ALA A 494 0.82 0.54 -4.63
C ALA A 494 1.85 0.34 -5.76
N THR A 495 1.90 1.28 -6.71
CA THR A 495 2.87 1.25 -7.80
C THR A 495 3.21 2.65 -8.31
N TRP A 496 4.43 2.81 -8.81
CA TRP A 496 4.98 4.08 -9.29
C TRP A 496 5.87 3.87 -10.51
N MET A 497 6.09 4.96 -11.25
CA MET A 497 7.04 5.08 -12.36
C MET A 497 7.87 6.35 -12.20
N PHE A 498 9.19 6.22 -12.25
CA PHE A 498 10.16 7.33 -12.17
C PHE A 498 11.54 6.82 -12.65
N ASP A 499 12.43 7.73 -13.01
CA ASP A 499 13.83 7.44 -13.35
C ASP A 499 14.67 7.48 -12.07
N TYR A 500 15.12 6.33 -11.57
CA TYR A 500 15.85 6.28 -10.29
C TYR A 500 17.36 6.39 -10.44
N ASP A 501 17.92 6.13 -11.63
CA ASP A 501 19.36 6.13 -11.87
C ASP A 501 19.82 7.19 -12.87
N ASN A 502 18.92 8.12 -13.21
CA ASN A 502 19.14 9.26 -14.09
C ASN A 502 19.62 8.82 -15.49
N ASP A 503 19.14 7.67 -15.98
CA ASP A 503 19.48 7.14 -17.31
C ASP A 503 18.54 7.62 -18.43
N GLY A 504 17.45 8.30 -18.06
CA GLY A 504 16.47 8.88 -18.97
C GLY A 504 15.28 7.98 -19.28
N ASP A 505 15.18 6.82 -18.63
CA ASP A 505 14.09 5.86 -18.79
C ASP A 505 13.26 5.69 -17.51
N LEU A 506 11.96 5.43 -17.65
CA LEU A 506 11.11 5.21 -16.47
C LEU A 506 11.25 3.77 -15.97
N ASP A 507 11.60 3.65 -14.70
CA ASP A 507 11.63 2.41 -13.92
C ASP A 507 10.30 2.19 -13.20
N ILE A 508 10.09 0.99 -12.66
CA ILE A 508 8.84 0.64 -11.98
C ILE A 508 9.11 0.18 -10.56
N VAL A 509 8.44 0.78 -9.59
CA VAL A 509 8.32 0.21 -8.25
C VAL A 509 6.95 -0.42 -8.07
N ALA A 510 6.92 -1.72 -7.79
CA ALA A 510 5.73 -2.47 -7.45
C ALA A 510 5.77 -2.87 -5.97
N ALA A 511 4.96 -2.20 -5.14
CA ALA A 511 4.89 -2.49 -3.72
C ALA A 511 4.10 -3.77 -3.43
N ASN A 512 4.53 -4.49 -2.40
CA ASN A 512 3.85 -5.69 -1.91
C ASN A 512 3.42 -5.50 -0.46
N PHE A 513 2.17 -5.87 -0.15
CA PHE A 513 1.69 -5.94 1.22
C PHE A 513 2.06 -7.29 1.84
N ALA A 514 2.35 -7.38 3.15
CA ALA A 514 2.56 -8.68 3.78
C ALA A 514 1.26 -9.24 4.38
N MET A 515 1.01 -10.54 4.16
CA MET A 515 0.08 -11.31 4.98
C MET A 515 0.80 -11.90 6.20
N SER A 516 0.09 -11.96 7.33
CA SER A 516 0.60 -12.21 8.67
C SER A 516 1.53 -13.44 8.84
N GLY A 517 2.46 -13.33 9.79
CA GLY A 517 3.25 -14.46 10.31
C GLY A 517 4.06 -14.09 11.55
N LYS A 518 4.21 -15.03 12.51
CA LYS A 518 4.95 -14.84 13.78
C LYS A 518 6.44 -14.49 13.63
N LYS A 519 6.99 -14.55 12.41
CA LYS A 519 8.37 -14.20 12.05
C LYS A 519 8.54 -12.75 11.55
N PHE A 520 7.46 -11.97 11.44
CA PHE A 520 7.50 -10.61 10.86
C PHE A 520 8.37 -9.62 11.65
N LEU A 521 8.43 -9.73 12.99
CA LEU A 521 9.43 -9.02 13.81
C LEU A 521 10.88 -9.36 13.48
N GLY A 522 11.13 -10.52 12.89
CA GLY A 522 12.45 -10.86 12.34
C GLY A 522 12.88 -9.85 11.28
N GLY A 523 11.93 -9.20 10.60
CA GLY A 523 12.20 -8.08 9.69
C GLY A 523 12.82 -6.86 10.36
N PHE A 524 12.62 -6.68 11.68
CA PHE A 524 13.33 -5.70 12.50
C PHE A 524 14.53 -6.31 13.27
N GLY A 525 14.87 -7.57 13.03
CA GLY A 525 15.72 -8.32 13.94
C GLY A 525 16.58 -9.36 13.23
N SER A 526 17.76 -8.93 12.79
CA SER A 526 18.96 -9.78 12.64
C SER A 526 18.93 -10.90 11.58
N PHE A 527 18.04 -10.87 10.59
CA PHE A 527 18.12 -11.81 9.47
C PHE A 527 18.88 -11.19 8.30
N PRO A 528 19.95 -11.84 7.78
CA PRO A 528 20.54 -11.47 6.49
C PRO A 528 19.47 -11.42 5.40
N VAL A 529 19.58 -10.50 4.43
CA VAL A 529 18.68 -10.40 3.26
C VAL A 529 18.43 -11.77 2.60
N GLU A 530 19.46 -12.64 2.59
CA GLU A 530 19.41 -14.00 2.06
C GLU A 530 18.43 -14.93 2.81
N SER A 531 18.18 -14.69 4.09
CA SER A 531 17.27 -15.48 4.93
C SER A 531 15.80 -15.27 4.59
N PHE A 532 15.48 -14.17 3.89
CA PHE A 532 14.16 -13.88 3.37
C PHE A 532 13.91 -14.48 1.97
N MET A 533 14.98 -14.88 1.27
CA MET A 533 14.91 -15.39 -0.11
C MET A 533 14.78 -16.91 -0.22
N THR A 534 14.94 -17.65 0.88
CA THR A 534 14.76 -19.11 0.90
C THR A 534 13.59 -19.49 1.81
N PRO A 535 12.38 -19.75 1.26
CA PRO A 535 11.28 -20.28 2.07
C PRO A 535 11.71 -21.64 2.64
N LYS A 536 11.84 -21.72 3.97
CA LYS A 536 12.23 -22.95 4.67
C LYS A 536 11.03 -23.88 4.85
N GLU A 537 9.82 -23.33 4.86
CA GLU A 537 8.54 -24.07 4.98
C GLU A 537 7.50 -23.53 3.96
N PRO A 538 6.51 -24.34 3.55
CA PRO A 538 5.36 -23.85 2.79
C PRO A 538 4.60 -22.78 3.60
N GLY A 539 4.57 -21.54 3.10
CA GLY A 539 4.00 -20.37 3.80
C GLY A 539 5.02 -19.40 4.40
N ASP A 540 6.33 -19.69 4.32
CA ASP A 540 7.42 -18.81 4.77
C ASP A 540 7.86 -17.76 3.72
N ALA A 541 7.13 -17.60 2.60
CA ALA A 541 7.55 -16.68 1.54
C ALA A 541 7.42 -15.22 1.98
N PHE A 542 8.55 -14.59 2.33
CA PHE A 542 8.67 -13.14 2.37
C PHE A 542 8.64 -12.63 0.93
N LEU A 543 7.72 -11.70 0.65
CA LEU A 543 7.44 -11.16 -0.68
C LEU A 543 7.80 -9.67 -0.68
N PRO A 544 9.08 -9.31 -0.91
CA PRO A 544 9.51 -7.92 -0.88
C PRO A 544 8.92 -7.14 -2.04
N SER A 545 8.77 -5.83 -1.88
CA SER A 545 8.51 -4.92 -2.99
C SER A 545 9.59 -5.03 -4.06
N ALA A 546 9.22 -4.79 -5.31
CA ALA A 546 10.11 -4.89 -6.46
C ALA A 546 10.46 -3.50 -7.01
N LEU A 547 11.75 -3.22 -7.19
CA LEU A 547 12.28 -2.19 -8.08
C LEU A 547 12.68 -2.88 -9.39
N TYR A 548 12.02 -2.51 -10.48
CA TYR A 548 12.25 -2.99 -11.82
C TYR A 548 13.02 -1.94 -12.62
N LYS A 549 14.30 -2.20 -12.87
CA LYS A 549 15.15 -1.35 -13.72
C LYS A 549 14.81 -1.55 -15.19
N ASN A 550 14.59 -0.47 -15.93
CA ASN A 550 14.40 -0.44 -17.38
C ASN A 550 15.76 -0.51 -18.10
N ASP A 551 15.82 -1.20 -19.24
CA ASP A 551 17.01 -1.27 -20.11
C ASP A 551 17.02 -0.24 -21.25
N GLY A 552 16.09 0.71 -21.20
CA GLY A 552 15.81 1.72 -22.22
C GLY A 552 14.99 1.23 -23.41
N THR A 553 14.52 -0.01 -23.38
CA THR A 553 13.58 -0.55 -24.38
C THR A 553 12.20 -0.86 -23.80
N GLY A 554 12.01 -0.57 -22.51
CA GLY A 554 10.87 -0.99 -21.72
C GLY A 554 10.91 -2.48 -21.37
N LYS A 555 12.11 -3.08 -21.31
CA LYS A 555 12.31 -4.39 -20.67
C LYS A 555 12.91 -4.16 -19.29
N PHE A 556 12.51 -5.01 -18.37
CA PHE A 556 12.76 -4.80 -16.96
C PHE A 556 13.48 -5.96 -16.28
N GLU A 557 14.36 -5.62 -15.35
CA GLU A 557 14.99 -6.54 -14.41
C GLU A 557 14.64 -6.14 -12.97
N ASN A 558 14.27 -7.11 -12.14
CA ASN A 558 14.06 -6.85 -10.70
C ASN A 558 15.43 -6.74 -10.00
N ILE A 559 15.80 -5.53 -9.60
CA ILE A 559 17.08 -5.22 -8.96
C ILE A 559 16.97 -4.94 -7.46
N SER A 560 15.80 -5.10 -6.83
CA SER A 560 15.56 -4.76 -5.41
C SER A 560 16.70 -5.14 -4.48
N VAL A 561 17.16 -6.40 -4.56
CA VAL A 561 18.22 -6.91 -3.68
C VAL A 561 19.58 -6.27 -3.99
N ALA A 562 19.90 -6.08 -5.27
CA ALA A 562 21.15 -5.46 -5.70
C ALA A 562 21.21 -3.98 -5.29
N ALA A 563 20.08 -3.28 -5.42
CA ALA A 563 19.91 -1.88 -5.04
C ALA A 563 19.82 -1.68 -3.51
N GLY A 564 19.71 -2.74 -2.71
CA GLY A 564 19.57 -2.65 -1.26
C GLY A 564 18.17 -2.29 -0.76
N ILE A 565 17.15 -2.44 -1.62
CA ILE A 565 15.74 -2.15 -1.32
C ILE A 565 15.04 -3.46 -0.99
N VAL A 566 14.73 -3.67 0.29
CA VAL A 566 14.00 -4.87 0.73
C VAL A 566 12.80 -4.57 1.65
N PRO A 567 12.02 -3.48 1.45
CA PRO A 567 10.84 -3.24 2.25
C PRO A 567 9.72 -4.22 1.88
N SER A 568 8.95 -4.60 2.88
CA SER A 568 7.71 -5.39 2.76
C SER A 568 6.59 -4.65 3.47
N SER A 569 5.34 -4.98 3.17
CA SER A 569 4.16 -4.31 3.75
C SER A 569 3.95 -2.87 3.29
N VAL A 570 4.62 -2.47 2.20
CA VAL A 570 4.50 -1.13 1.63
C VAL A 570 3.09 -0.95 1.07
N MET A 571 2.43 0.09 1.55
CA MET A 571 1.08 0.48 1.15
C MET A 571 1.02 1.90 0.62
N GLY A 572 1.80 2.81 1.21
CA GLY A 572 2.04 4.17 0.75
C GLY A 572 3.49 4.39 0.33
N GLY A 573 3.75 5.54 -0.28
CA GLY A 573 5.11 5.95 -0.65
C GLY A 573 5.16 7.08 -1.66
N GLN A 574 6.30 7.75 -1.74
CA GLN A 574 6.62 8.77 -2.75
C GLN A 574 8.10 8.76 -3.10
N PHE A 575 8.42 9.33 -4.27
CA PHE A 575 9.76 9.49 -4.80
C PHE A 575 10.06 10.98 -4.95
N MET A 576 11.12 11.44 -4.31
CA MET A 576 11.51 12.84 -4.25
C MET A 576 13.00 12.90 -3.91
N ASP A 577 13.68 13.95 -4.34
CA ASP A 577 15.07 14.23 -3.98
C ASP A 577 15.07 14.93 -2.61
N ILE A 578 15.37 14.18 -1.54
CA ILE A 578 15.20 14.66 -0.16
C ILE A 578 16.38 15.50 0.32
N ASP A 579 17.57 15.34 -0.27
CA ASP A 579 18.78 16.10 0.08
C ASP A 579 19.31 16.98 -1.07
N LEU A 580 18.50 17.12 -2.12
CA LEU A 580 18.69 17.98 -3.29
C LEU A 580 19.99 17.69 -4.04
N ASP A 581 20.43 16.44 -4.09
CA ASP A 581 21.68 16.04 -4.74
C ASP A 581 21.52 15.68 -6.23
N GLY A 582 20.28 15.58 -6.70
CA GLY A 582 19.88 15.26 -8.06
C GLY A 582 19.39 13.82 -8.24
N ASP A 583 19.53 12.95 -7.24
CA ASP A 583 19.05 11.58 -7.30
C ASP A 583 17.71 11.44 -6.55
N LEU A 584 16.69 10.86 -7.18
CA LEU A 584 15.40 10.66 -6.52
C LEU A 584 15.50 9.55 -5.46
N ASP A 585 15.04 9.85 -4.24
CA ASP A 585 15.00 8.96 -3.10
C ASP A 585 13.65 8.26 -2.95
N MET A 586 13.59 7.22 -2.10
CA MET A 586 12.35 6.49 -1.85
C MET A 586 11.90 6.64 -0.40
N ILE A 587 10.65 7.08 -0.23
CA ILE A 587 9.96 7.07 1.06
C ILE A 587 8.81 6.07 0.96
N PHE A 588 8.78 5.08 1.85
CA PHE A 588 7.72 4.07 1.88
C PHE A 588 6.94 4.05 3.19
N GLY A 589 5.64 3.91 3.03
CA GLY A 589 4.67 3.78 4.10
C GLY A 589 4.21 2.34 4.29
N PRO A 590 4.65 1.63 5.33
CA PRO A 590 4.05 0.35 5.72
C PRO A 590 2.62 0.55 6.24
N GLY A 591 1.66 -0.31 5.87
CA GLY A 591 0.23 -0.10 6.22
C GLY A 591 -0.58 -1.33 6.63
N SER A 592 0.04 -2.50 6.78
CA SER A 592 -0.70 -3.78 6.93
C SER A 592 -1.70 -3.82 8.10
N HIS A 593 -2.79 -4.57 7.92
CA HIS A 593 -3.94 -4.60 8.82
C HIS A 593 -3.69 -5.06 10.27
N PRO A 594 -2.83 -6.06 10.57
CA PRO A 594 -2.60 -6.48 11.94
C PRO A 594 -2.16 -5.29 12.80
N LEU A 595 -2.75 -5.16 13.98
CA LEU A 595 -2.40 -4.07 14.91
C LEU A 595 -0.92 -4.12 15.28
N GLU A 596 -0.36 -5.32 15.34
CA GLU A 596 1.02 -5.56 15.69
C GLU A 596 2.00 -5.05 14.63
N ASN A 597 1.53 -4.71 13.42
CA ASN A 597 2.38 -4.25 12.33
C ASN A 597 2.51 -2.71 12.31
N MET A 598 2.91 -2.14 13.44
CA MET A 598 3.30 -0.72 13.54
C MET A 598 4.77 -0.59 13.15
N GLN A 599 5.05 0.14 12.08
CA GLN A 599 6.40 0.22 11.50
C GLN A 599 6.78 1.69 11.29
N PRO A 600 8.09 2.04 11.29
CA PRO A 600 8.49 3.38 10.91
C PRO A 600 8.22 3.59 9.42
N LEU A 601 8.11 4.85 9.02
CA LEU A 601 8.26 5.21 7.62
C LEU A 601 9.66 4.79 7.16
N PHE A 602 9.76 4.14 6.00
CA PHE A 602 11.05 3.78 5.44
C PHE A 602 11.59 4.92 4.59
N VAL A 603 12.85 5.30 4.78
CA VAL A 603 13.53 6.29 3.93
C VAL A 603 14.80 5.66 3.38
N TYR A 604 14.87 5.59 2.07
CA TYR A 604 15.98 5.06 1.32
C TYR A 604 16.58 6.21 0.51
N ARG A 605 17.73 6.70 0.96
CA ARG A 605 18.49 7.68 0.18
C ARG A 605 19.19 6.98 -0.97
N ASN A 606 19.10 7.53 -2.16
CA ASN A 606 19.82 7.12 -3.35
C ASN A 606 21.28 7.60 -3.25
N ASP A 607 22.26 6.70 -3.43
CA ASP A 607 23.69 7.04 -3.32
C ASP A 607 24.37 7.07 -4.70
N GLY A 608 23.67 7.50 -5.76
CA GLY A 608 24.19 7.54 -7.14
C GLY A 608 23.67 6.46 -8.08
N GLY A 609 22.37 6.15 -8.05
CA GLY A 609 21.66 5.30 -9.03
C GLY A 609 21.88 3.79 -8.89
N ASP A 610 22.98 3.32 -8.31
CA ASP A 610 23.23 1.86 -8.21
C ASP A 610 22.82 1.25 -6.86
N ARG A 611 22.54 2.09 -5.85
CA ARG A 611 22.33 1.64 -4.48
C ARG A 611 21.57 2.66 -3.64
N PHE A 612 20.77 2.13 -2.72
CA PHE A 612 20.11 2.91 -1.68
C PHE A 612 20.68 2.62 -0.29
N THR A 613 20.77 3.66 0.54
CA THR A 613 21.04 3.57 1.97
C THR A 613 19.77 3.84 2.77
N ASN A 614 19.41 2.88 3.63
CA ASN A 614 18.29 3.04 4.56
C ASN A 614 18.68 4.02 5.68
N ILE A 615 18.06 5.19 5.70
CA ILE A 615 18.24 6.28 6.67
C ILE A 615 17.00 6.48 7.55
N THR A 616 16.19 5.44 7.74
CA THR A 616 15.01 5.48 8.62
C THR A 616 15.35 5.80 10.08
N PRO A 617 14.59 6.70 10.75
CA PRO A 617 14.77 7.05 12.17
C PRO A 617 14.14 5.98 13.08
N VAL A 618 14.79 4.82 13.20
CA VAL A 618 14.25 3.64 13.89
C VAL A 618 14.08 3.77 15.41
N ASP A 619 14.76 4.71 16.07
CA ASP A 619 14.68 4.92 17.52
C ASP A 619 13.66 6.00 17.93
N ASP A 620 12.97 6.59 16.96
CA ASP A 620 12.01 7.67 17.17
C ASP A 620 10.56 7.22 16.91
N PRO A 621 9.74 7.03 17.97
CA PRO A 621 8.36 6.57 17.85
C PRO A 621 7.42 7.57 17.14
N ARG A 622 7.88 8.79 16.85
CA ARG A 622 7.07 9.80 16.15
C ARG A 622 6.86 9.48 14.67
N TYR A 623 7.77 8.70 14.06
CA TYR A 623 7.73 8.35 12.65
C TYR A 623 7.14 6.94 12.40
N TYR A 624 6.61 6.32 13.44
CA TYR A 624 5.92 5.02 13.37
C TYR A 624 4.44 5.19 13.06
N GLY A 625 3.87 4.18 12.42
CA GLY A 625 2.50 4.30 11.96
C GLY A 625 2.01 3.14 11.11
N LYS A 626 0.85 3.41 10.50
CA LYS A 626 0.33 2.72 9.32
C LYS A 626 0.12 3.77 8.23
N LEU A 627 1.06 3.85 7.33
CA LEU A 627 1.29 5.04 6.51
C LEU A 627 0.77 4.75 5.10
N HIS A 628 -0.24 5.49 4.67
CA HIS A 628 -0.99 5.23 3.43
C HIS A 628 -0.81 6.38 2.43
N GLY A 629 -1.79 7.26 2.27
CA GLY A 629 -1.69 8.42 1.38
C GLY A 629 -0.49 9.28 1.76
N MET A 630 0.35 9.56 0.77
CA MET A 630 1.52 10.41 0.89
C MET A 630 1.53 11.32 -0.33
N ALA A 631 1.88 12.59 -0.15
CA ALA A 631 2.16 13.48 -1.26
C ALA A 631 3.16 14.54 -0.82
N PHE A 632 4.01 14.99 -1.73
CA PHE A 632 5.00 16.02 -1.47
C PHE A 632 4.67 17.34 -2.18
N ALA A 633 5.13 18.42 -1.57
CA ALA A 633 5.05 19.78 -2.07
C ALA A 633 6.07 20.66 -1.33
N ASP A 634 6.68 21.61 -2.01
CA ASP A 634 7.45 22.70 -1.37
C ASP A 634 6.45 23.76 -0.87
N VAL A 635 6.02 23.65 0.39
CA VAL A 635 4.92 24.45 0.95
C VAL A 635 5.42 25.81 1.44
N ASP A 636 6.60 25.85 2.06
CA ASP A 636 7.19 27.07 2.60
C ASP A 636 8.03 27.84 1.57
N ARG A 637 8.22 27.28 0.37
CA ARG A 637 8.91 27.88 -0.78
C ARG A 637 10.41 28.09 -0.56
N ASP A 638 11.05 27.23 0.23
CA ASP A 638 12.49 27.25 0.42
C ASP A 638 13.25 26.34 -0.57
N GLY A 639 12.50 25.50 -1.30
CA GLY A 639 12.96 24.71 -2.44
C GLY A 639 13.23 23.25 -2.17
N ASP A 640 13.21 22.84 -0.91
CA ASP A 640 13.10 21.42 -0.61
C ASP A 640 11.62 21.03 -0.52
N ALA A 641 11.32 19.77 -0.83
CA ALA A 641 9.94 19.30 -0.80
C ALA A 641 9.58 18.81 0.62
N ASP A 642 8.44 19.27 1.12
CA ASP A 642 7.81 18.75 2.33
C ASP A 642 6.95 17.52 2.00
N LEU A 643 6.72 16.66 3.00
CA LEU A 643 5.90 15.47 2.84
C LEU A 643 4.76 15.42 3.86
N TYR A 644 3.52 15.41 3.37
CA TYR A 644 2.39 15.01 4.20
C TYR A 644 2.19 13.49 4.13
N VAL A 645 1.98 12.87 5.28
CA VAL A 645 1.73 11.43 5.40
C VAL A 645 0.48 11.19 6.22
N ASN A 646 -0.52 10.64 5.57
CA ASN A 646 -1.69 10.13 6.25
C ASN A 646 -1.34 8.84 7.01
N ASN A 647 -1.64 8.84 8.30
CA ASN A 647 -1.19 7.84 9.26
C ASN A 647 -2.38 7.27 10.05
N GLY A 648 -2.53 5.96 9.95
CA GLY A 648 -3.60 5.19 10.55
C GLY A 648 -4.05 4.07 9.61
N GLY A 649 -4.67 3.04 10.17
CA GLY A 649 -5.14 1.87 9.42
C GLY A 649 -6.55 2.03 8.87
N VAL A 650 -7.00 1.01 8.14
CA VAL A 650 -8.38 0.88 7.64
C VAL A 650 -9.38 0.52 8.76
N LEU A 651 -8.90 0.08 9.92
CA LEU A 651 -9.73 -0.27 11.08
C LEU A 651 -9.93 0.95 11.96
N LEU A 652 -11.15 1.16 12.47
CA LEU A 652 -11.48 2.28 13.36
C LEU A 652 -10.56 2.40 14.58
N SER A 653 -9.99 1.29 15.04
CA SER A 653 -9.08 1.24 16.19
C SER A 653 -7.61 1.50 15.84
N ASP A 654 -7.28 1.63 14.56
CA ASP A 654 -5.91 1.85 14.07
C ASP A 654 -5.65 3.33 13.79
N ARG A 655 -6.30 4.23 14.54
CA ARG A 655 -6.05 5.66 14.39
C ARG A 655 -4.60 5.97 14.74
N TRP A 656 -4.00 6.92 14.05
CA TRP A 656 -2.71 7.49 14.43
C TRP A 656 -2.63 8.99 14.14
N ARG A 657 -1.56 9.64 14.59
CA ARG A 657 -1.29 11.04 14.26
C ARG A 657 -0.70 11.14 12.85
N ASP A 658 -1.35 11.87 11.97
CA ASP A 658 -0.79 12.20 10.65
C ASP A 658 0.56 12.92 10.82
N LEU A 659 1.41 12.83 9.80
CA LEU A 659 2.71 13.48 9.78
C LEU A 659 2.70 14.60 8.75
N PHE A 660 3.33 15.72 9.08
CA PHE A 660 3.74 16.73 8.12
C PHE A 660 5.24 16.88 8.33
N LEU A 661 6.02 16.35 7.39
CA LEU A 661 7.46 16.28 7.45
C LEU A 661 8.01 17.46 6.66
N GLU A 662 8.35 18.51 7.38
CA GLU A 662 9.00 19.69 6.82
C GLU A 662 10.45 19.33 6.52
N ASN A 663 10.90 19.50 5.28
CA ASN A 663 12.28 19.23 4.92
C ASN A 663 13.16 20.43 5.33
N LYS A 664 14.39 20.15 5.72
CA LYS A 664 15.34 21.10 6.32
C LYS A 664 16.71 20.95 5.71
N THR A 665 16.75 20.64 4.43
CA THR A 665 17.98 20.49 3.67
C THR A 665 18.61 21.87 3.47
N GLU A 666 19.88 22.01 3.87
CA GLU A 666 20.61 23.27 3.81
C GLU A 666 21.81 23.18 2.87
N GLY A 667 22.09 24.27 2.15
CA GLY A 667 23.32 24.42 1.37
C GLY A 667 23.35 23.68 0.03
N ALA A 668 22.20 23.16 -0.40
CA ALA A 668 21.97 22.68 -1.75
C ALA A 668 21.12 23.69 -2.54
N HIS A 669 21.20 23.61 -3.86
CA HIS A 669 20.50 24.44 -4.83
C HIS A 669 19.43 23.61 -5.56
N TRP A 670 18.43 24.28 -6.11
CA TRP A 670 17.27 23.60 -6.70
C TRP A 670 16.72 24.35 -7.92
N LEU A 671 15.89 23.67 -8.72
CA LEU A 671 15.09 24.28 -9.79
C LEU A 671 13.71 23.63 -9.83
N HIS A 672 12.65 24.43 -9.70
CA HIS A 672 11.26 23.95 -9.81
C HIS A 672 10.66 24.34 -11.16
N LEU A 673 10.03 23.38 -11.84
CA LEU A 673 9.37 23.61 -13.13
C LEU A 673 7.92 23.13 -13.08
N LYS A 674 6.98 24.04 -13.32
CA LYS A 674 5.58 23.72 -13.64
C LYS A 674 5.37 23.89 -15.15
N LEU A 675 4.79 22.90 -15.79
CA LEU A 675 4.53 22.94 -17.24
C LEU A 675 3.06 23.24 -17.52
N GLU A 676 2.81 24.04 -18.56
CA GLU A 676 1.46 24.35 -19.05
C GLU A 676 1.36 24.02 -20.54
N GLY A 677 0.57 22.99 -20.87
CA GLY A 677 0.31 22.58 -22.26
C GLY A 677 -0.61 23.57 -22.99
N THR A 678 -0.41 23.75 -24.29
CA THR A 678 -1.29 24.57 -25.16
C THR A 678 -1.83 23.80 -26.37
N LYS A 679 -1.07 22.80 -26.83
CA LYS A 679 -1.50 21.79 -27.80
C LYS A 679 -1.67 20.44 -27.12
N SER A 680 -0.79 20.14 -26.17
CA SER A 680 -0.91 19.02 -25.25
C SER A 680 -2.01 19.30 -24.22
N ASN A 681 -2.41 18.28 -23.45
CA ASN A 681 -3.25 18.51 -22.27
C ASN A 681 -2.64 19.59 -21.36
N ARG A 682 -3.48 20.42 -20.74
CA ARG A 682 -3.03 21.64 -20.06
C ARG A 682 -2.16 21.36 -18.84
N SER A 683 -2.41 20.25 -18.15
CA SER A 683 -1.58 19.77 -17.03
C SER A 683 -0.21 19.23 -17.47
N ALA A 684 0.05 19.14 -18.79
CA ALA A 684 1.27 18.62 -19.38
C ALA A 684 1.64 17.19 -18.94
N ILE A 685 0.68 16.40 -18.46
CA ILE A 685 0.92 15.00 -18.05
C ILE A 685 1.43 14.20 -19.25
N GLY A 686 2.53 13.48 -19.04
CA GLY A 686 3.33 12.80 -20.06
C GLY A 686 4.43 13.65 -20.69
N ALA A 687 4.62 14.91 -20.28
CA ALA A 687 5.77 15.70 -20.70
C ALA A 687 7.03 15.24 -19.96
N ARG A 688 8.14 15.06 -20.70
CA ARG A 688 9.45 14.73 -20.14
C ARG A 688 10.36 15.94 -20.13
N VAL A 689 11.04 16.16 -19.01
CA VAL A 689 11.99 17.26 -18.83
C VAL A 689 13.36 16.68 -18.52
N HIS A 690 14.35 17.12 -19.30
CA HIS A 690 15.76 16.83 -19.06
C HIS A 690 16.46 18.12 -18.64
N VAL A 691 17.08 18.12 -17.47
CA VAL A 691 17.86 19.24 -16.93
C VAL A 691 19.34 18.85 -16.99
N HIS A 692 20.12 19.58 -17.79
CA HIS A 692 21.55 19.37 -17.93
C HIS A 692 22.32 20.24 -16.93
N VAL A 693 23.17 19.62 -16.11
CA VAL A 693 23.98 20.29 -15.08
C VAL A 693 25.39 19.70 -15.08
N GLY A 694 26.30 20.35 -15.80
CA GLY A 694 27.62 19.82 -16.09
C GLY A 694 27.52 18.49 -16.86
N GLU A 695 28.04 17.42 -16.26
CA GLU A 695 27.97 16.07 -16.84
C GLU A 695 26.70 15.30 -16.43
N ARG A 696 25.90 15.85 -15.50
CA ARG A 696 24.65 15.22 -15.03
C ARG A 696 23.49 15.59 -15.95
N VAL A 697 22.58 14.65 -16.17
CA VAL A 697 21.30 14.88 -16.83
C VAL A 697 20.22 14.31 -15.92
N LEU A 698 19.38 15.19 -15.38
CA LEU A 698 18.28 14.79 -14.52
C LEU A 698 17.01 14.71 -15.36
N MET A 699 16.26 13.61 -15.25
CA MET A 699 15.03 13.42 -16.02
C MET A 699 13.83 13.22 -15.09
N GLN A 700 12.74 13.96 -15.35
CA GLN A 700 11.45 13.68 -14.73
C GLN A 700 10.33 13.77 -15.77
N GLU A 701 9.30 12.94 -15.59
CA GLU A 701 8.05 12.97 -16.35
C GLU A 701 6.91 13.53 -15.50
N VAL A 702 6.09 14.41 -16.07
CA VAL A 702 4.89 14.91 -15.40
C VAL A 702 3.85 13.79 -15.30
N ALA A 703 3.48 13.39 -14.09
CA ALA A 703 2.49 12.36 -13.81
C ALA A 703 1.49 12.80 -12.74
N ALA A 704 0.31 12.17 -12.69
CA ALA A 704 -0.67 12.38 -11.65
C ALA A 704 -1.39 11.07 -11.29
N GLY A 705 -1.52 10.79 -9.99
CA GLY A 705 -2.13 9.55 -9.48
C GLY A 705 -1.16 8.38 -9.40
N GLN A 706 -0.10 8.54 -8.60
CA GLN A 706 0.84 7.46 -8.29
C GLN A 706 0.69 6.99 -6.83
N GLY A 707 1.17 5.78 -6.53
CA GLY A 707 1.24 5.25 -5.17
C GLY A 707 -0.05 4.73 -4.58
N PHE A 708 -0.55 5.35 -3.51
CA PHE A 708 -1.84 5.01 -2.91
C PHE A 708 -2.92 6.00 -3.38
N GLY A 709 -2.98 6.18 -4.70
CA GLY A 709 -3.92 7.09 -5.35
C GLY A 709 -3.79 8.55 -4.92
N SER A 710 -2.60 9.01 -4.54
CA SER A 710 -2.35 10.39 -4.09
C SER A 710 -1.77 11.24 -5.22
N SER A 711 -1.94 12.56 -5.14
CA SER A 711 -1.43 13.52 -6.11
C SER A 711 -0.41 14.45 -5.47
N ASN A 712 0.83 14.41 -5.97
CA ASN A 712 1.90 15.34 -5.61
C ASN A 712 1.61 16.74 -6.17
N SER A 713 2.41 17.71 -5.69
CA SER A 713 2.58 19.02 -6.31
C SER A 713 2.70 18.94 -7.85
N PRO A 714 2.19 19.95 -8.60
CA PRO A 714 2.36 20.04 -10.05
C PRO A 714 3.78 20.44 -10.50
N TYR A 715 4.69 20.72 -9.55
CA TYR A 715 6.07 21.11 -9.85
C TYR A 715 6.95 19.87 -9.93
N LEU A 716 7.74 19.79 -10.99
CA LEU A 716 8.93 18.94 -11.04
C LEU A 716 10.04 19.63 -10.24
N ILE A 717 10.63 18.91 -9.30
CA ILE A 717 11.62 19.44 -8.35
C ILE A 717 12.96 18.78 -8.66
N PHE A 718 13.94 19.57 -9.09
CA PHE A 718 15.28 19.11 -9.42
C PHE A 718 16.28 19.63 -8.38
N GLY A 719 16.91 18.73 -7.63
CA GLY A 719 18.06 19.07 -6.82
C GLY A 719 19.32 19.24 -7.67
N LEU A 720 20.06 20.30 -7.41
CA LEU A 720 21.25 20.70 -8.17
C LEU A 720 22.53 20.53 -7.34
N GLY A 721 22.43 20.09 -6.08
CA GLY A 721 23.54 20.00 -5.16
C GLY A 721 24.19 21.36 -4.99
N LYS A 722 25.46 21.50 -5.39
CA LYS A 722 26.22 22.76 -5.25
C LYS A 722 26.17 23.66 -6.48
N ASP A 723 25.53 23.22 -7.56
CA ASP A 723 25.50 23.96 -8.80
C ASP A 723 24.47 25.10 -8.73
N THR A 724 24.92 26.32 -9.04
CA THR A 724 24.09 27.53 -8.94
C THR A 724 23.29 27.85 -10.21
N SER A 725 23.35 26.96 -11.21
CA SER A 725 22.72 27.12 -12.51
C SER A 725 22.65 25.78 -13.24
N VAL A 726 21.73 25.69 -14.19
CA VAL A 726 21.61 24.56 -15.13
C VAL A 726 22.01 25.05 -16.52
N ASP A 727 22.71 24.22 -17.30
CA ASP A 727 23.24 24.59 -18.61
C ASP A 727 22.14 24.68 -19.68
N LYS A 728 21.15 23.79 -19.55
CA LYS A 728 20.06 23.65 -20.52
C LYS A 728 18.90 22.86 -19.91
N VAL A 729 17.68 23.27 -20.24
CA VAL A 729 16.49 22.45 -20.02
C VAL A 729 15.90 22.04 -21.37
N SER A 730 15.64 20.75 -21.57
CA SER A 730 14.99 20.21 -22.77
C SER A 730 13.66 19.58 -22.37
N ILE A 731 12.57 20.00 -23.01
CA ILE A 731 11.21 19.53 -22.73
C ILE A 731 10.67 18.84 -23.98
N THR A 732 10.21 17.61 -23.82
CA THR A 732 9.43 16.88 -24.83
C THR A 732 7.98 16.86 -24.38
N TRP A 733 7.12 17.55 -25.11
CA TRP A 733 5.69 17.67 -24.81
C TRP A 733 4.91 16.44 -25.32
N PRO A 734 3.74 16.11 -24.73
CA PRO A 734 2.86 15.05 -25.24
C PRO A 734 2.50 15.21 -26.73
N SER A 735 2.39 16.45 -27.22
CA SER A 735 2.21 16.79 -28.64
C SER A 735 3.39 16.38 -29.55
N LYS A 736 4.47 15.85 -28.99
CA LYS A 736 5.79 15.59 -29.60
C LYS A 736 6.59 16.84 -29.95
N ALA A 737 6.09 18.03 -29.62
CA ALA A 737 6.89 19.24 -29.73
C ALA A 737 8.08 19.16 -28.75
N THR A 738 9.22 19.66 -29.18
CA THR A 738 10.41 19.82 -28.31
C THR A 738 10.65 21.30 -28.06
N GLN A 739 10.91 21.66 -26.82
CA GLN A 739 11.26 23.01 -26.42
C GLN A 739 12.58 22.99 -25.65
N SER A 740 13.46 23.94 -25.92
CA SER A 740 14.74 24.07 -25.23
C SER A 740 14.81 25.44 -24.58
N LEU A 741 15.11 25.46 -23.29
CA LEU A 741 15.44 26.67 -22.57
C LEU A 741 16.97 26.77 -22.46
N PRO A 742 17.53 27.99 -22.52
CA PRO A 742 18.95 28.22 -22.32
C PRO A 742 19.34 28.00 -20.86
N GLU A 743 20.55 28.43 -20.49
CA GLU A 743 21.02 28.46 -19.11
C GLU A 743 20.00 29.16 -18.18
N LEU A 744 19.70 28.54 -17.04
CA LEU A 744 18.83 29.10 -16.00
C LEU A 744 19.59 29.12 -14.68
N ALA A 745 19.42 30.18 -13.88
CA ALA A 745 19.92 30.19 -12.51
C ALA A 745 19.18 29.16 -11.64
N ALA A 746 19.83 28.68 -10.58
CA ALA A 746 19.17 27.92 -9.53
C ALA A 746 18.27 28.80 -8.65
N ASP A 747 17.64 28.18 -7.65
CA ASP A 747 16.88 28.78 -6.56
C ASP A 747 15.69 29.61 -7.05
N GLN A 748 14.92 29.02 -7.97
CA GLN A 748 13.72 29.62 -8.51
C GLN A 748 12.70 28.59 -8.97
N ALA A 749 11.43 28.97 -8.87
CA ALA A 749 10.31 28.24 -9.44
C ALA A 749 9.78 28.94 -10.70
N LEU A 750 9.67 28.19 -11.79
CA LEU A 750 9.29 28.72 -13.10
C LEU A 750 8.08 27.96 -13.66
N VAL A 751 7.19 28.70 -14.33
CA VAL A 751 6.20 28.13 -15.23
C VAL A 751 6.69 28.25 -16.67
N VAL A 752 6.66 27.12 -17.38
CA VAL A 752 6.99 27.02 -18.80
C VAL A 752 5.72 26.68 -19.58
N THR A 753 5.36 27.51 -20.54
CA THR A 753 4.19 27.30 -21.39
C THR A 753 4.62 26.75 -22.76
N GLU A 754 3.95 25.68 -23.22
CA GLU A 754 4.26 24.99 -24.46
C GLU A 754 4.29 25.95 -25.67
N GLY A 755 5.45 26.03 -26.33
CA GLY A 755 5.66 26.84 -27.53
C GLY A 755 5.88 28.32 -27.26
N GLN A 756 6.09 28.72 -26.00
CA GLN A 756 6.44 30.10 -25.63
C GLN A 756 7.84 30.18 -25.03
N ASP A 757 8.66 31.12 -25.50
CA ASP A 757 10.01 31.36 -24.98
C ASP A 757 10.00 32.12 -23.65
N SER A 758 8.90 32.81 -23.32
CA SER A 758 8.78 33.56 -22.07
C SER A 758 8.52 32.64 -20.88
N LEU A 759 9.30 32.82 -19.82
CA LEU A 759 9.18 32.10 -18.56
C LEU A 759 8.49 32.98 -17.52
N ARG A 760 7.56 32.42 -16.75
CA ARG A 760 6.92 33.11 -15.62
C ARG A 760 7.53 32.61 -14.31
N ARG A 761 8.23 33.48 -13.58
CA ARG A 761 8.71 33.18 -12.23
C ARG A 761 7.56 33.20 -11.23
N VAL A 762 7.54 32.22 -10.33
CA VAL A 762 6.54 32.07 -9.27
C VAL A 762 7.09 32.56 -7.94
N TYR A 763 8.28 32.09 -7.55
CA TYR A 763 9.02 32.54 -6.37
C TYR A 763 10.53 32.50 -6.60
#